data_AF-A0A9J7L4G0-F1
#
_entry.id   AF-A0A9J7L4G0-F1
#
_cell.length_a   1.000
_cell.length_b   1.000
_cell.length_c   1.000
_cell.angle_alpha   90.00
_cell.angle_beta   90.00
_cell.angle_gamma   90.00
#
_symmetry.space_group_name_H-M   'P 1'
#
loop_
_entity.id
_entity.type
_entity.pdbx_description
1 polymer ?
#
loop_
_entity_poly.entity_id
_entity_poly.type
_entity_poly.pdbx_seq_one_letter_code
_entity_poly.pdbx_strand_id
1 'polypeptide(L)'
;MTSLVLLGCPDVDPTLTPWNPGHDRNAQVVVGRLVFADLGSTSDAEIVLRSREVIVASDGEFHVGSETCPYQGKATVSLYGRSDDQKNSKQFLVMAGGTLEIHGQHKLAWTQLTQTVPAGGLPKGTYAWDSDTMGGGRGMHVHVMDEISGAVVDWQTFDTYGSEQNSIILGDFIDQIPPGRIVALITKGDASRKLEATARQKISEALGSIEIASLGYRHPWVLVGVKGDPSAVVEQRIPYIDTQTTGTAAITATFDAFFGSFGVTATSAWLGGRSSFTFSVEGAGSEYVINLKDDVSSWQPGDHIVLASTDYNMEQAEEFQLLPCQECSSHQVKISGQIKYTHFGEISDEVDLRGEVGLLTRNIKFQGEVEDSCYGDNFCQYFDYDTYGGHVKILPGFKNVHLSGIEFTRMGQQVVGSYPVHFHMTGDVDEVGGYSRPTYVRELSIHHCFSRCVTIHGTHGLLVQDTVGYDTLGHCFFLEDGVEQRNVLDHNLGLVTRAGTLLPTDRDDNMCQTMRDAVYGDYIPELTDCRAVTTFWITHPNNVITNNAAAGSLHTGIWYIFHREPTGPSAGALPRYHAERSPLGQFYNNRAHSNGIDGLMIDGGVKTTQPSATAPEEYLSRTGARYKPHQNADLLQPRVPAMIEGLIAFKNQDQGAWVRGGDIWFNKCAFVDNGKGLTMASEGTFPNDVGSSQQIRNSIFIGESENVGTASGSSVWGMGGVKPVARSLPHSTTFPMRGLEIYDGPVLAESCTFKKFAAAPEYNRWSSAIGYLLGNNWQMSPNNNVTGAKFENVQTRVFHGGKNLPWFGTYEKDGDKSQITHDVDGSITGYPDSYVVGQNNYLARNPGCVEKSEWRAFVCSEKYGQVHRSACNTVYSSVIELNSETQNV
;
A
#
# COMPACT_ATOMS: atom_id res chain seq x y z
N MET A 1 -46.05 -20.12 -6.25
CA MET A 1 -45.38 -21.37 -6.68
C MET A 1 -43.97 -21.31 -6.15
N THR A 2 -43.61 -22.26 -5.31
CA THR A 2 -42.27 -22.46 -4.76
C THR A 2 -41.27 -22.56 -5.92
N SER A 3 -40.27 -21.66 -5.92
CA SER A 3 -39.13 -21.71 -6.84
C SER A 3 -38.47 -23.08 -6.70
N LEU A 4 -38.60 -23.92 -7.73
CA LEU A 4 -37.78 -25.10 -7.84
C LEU A 4 -36.32 -24.63 -7.84
N VAL A 5 -35.51 -25.16 -6.93
CA VAL A 5 -34.06 -25.17 -7.13
C VAL A 5 -33.84 -25.77 -8.51
N LEU A 6 -33.30 -25.00 -9.45
CA LEU A 6 -32.69 -25.58 -10.65
C LEU A 6 -31.48 -26.37 -10.15
N LEU A 7 -31.72 -27.63 -9.79
CA LEU A 7 -30.69 -28.64 -9.59
C LEU A 7 -30.13 -28.95 -10.98
N GLY A 8 -29.23 -28.09 -11.47
CA GLY A 8 -28.64 -28.19 -12.81
C GLY A 8 -28.25 -26.83 -13.39
N CYS A 9 -27.38 -26.85 -14.40
CA CYS A 9 -26.90 -25.66 -15.08
C CYS A 9 -28.09 -24.93 -15.77
N PRO A 10 -28.21 -23.60 -15.64
CA PRO A 10 -29.39 -22.88 -16.12
C PRO A 10 -29.55 -22.95 -17.65
N ASP A 11 -28.46 -23.13 -18.39
CA ASP A 11 -28.41 -23.22 -19.84
C ASP A 11 -28.90 -24.57 -20.40
N VAL A 12 -29.00 -25.61 -19.57
CA VAL A 12 -29.57 -26.92 -19.98
C VAL A 12 -31.09 -27.02 -19.82
N ASP A 13 -31.75 -25.93 -19.41
CA ASP A 13 -33.20 -25.88 -19.27
C ASP A 13 -33.88 -26.09 -20.64
N PRO A 14 -34.67 -27.17 -20.81
CA PRO A 14 -35.28 -27.53 -22.10
C PRO A 14 -36.35 -26.54 -22.56
N THR A 15 -36.76 -25.59 -21.72
CA THR A 15 -37.69 -24.52 -22.08
C THR A 15 -37.01 -23.33 -22.75
N LEU A 16 -35.68 -23.25 -22.71
CA LEU A 16 -34.91 -22.21 -23.38
C LEU A 16 -34.87 -22.45 -24.89
N THR A 17 -34.99 -21.37 -25.66
CA THR A 17 -34.82 -21.39 -27.12
C THR A 17 -33.55 -20.64 -27.49
N PRO A 18 -32.67 -21.20 -28.35
CA PRO A 18 -31.48 -20.49 -28.82
C PRO A 18 -31.84 -19.13 -29.39
N TRP A 19 -31.12 -18.10 -28.97
CA TRP A 19 -31.36 -16.74 -29.39
C TRP A 19 -30.05 -16.07 -29.79
N ASN A 20 -29.98 -15.58 -31.03
CA ASN A 20 -28.89 -14.74 -31.52
C ASN A 20 -29.53 -13.59 -32.33
N PRO A 21 -29.64 -12.38 -31.76
CA PRO A 21 -30.29 -11.26 -32.44
C PRO A 21 -29.43 -10.64 -33.55
N GLY A 22 -28.14 -11.03 -33.68
CA GLY A 22 -27.19 -10.37 -34.56
C GLY A 22 -26.84 -8.94 -34.10
N HIS A 23 -26.26 -8.14 -35.01
CA HIS A 23 -25.91 -6.75 -34.75
C HIS A 23 -26.90 -5.80 -35.46
N ASP A 24 -27.82 -5.19 -34.71
CA ASP A 24 -28.68 -4.11 -35.19
C ASP A 24 -28.68 -2.95 -34.17
N ARG A 25 -28.21 -1.78 -34.61
CA ARG A 25 -28.09 -0.58 -33.76
C ARG A 25 -29.43 0.08 -33.43
N ASN A 26 -30.50 -0.27 -34.13
CA ASN A 26 -31.84 0.30 -33.94
C ASN A 26 -32.79 -0.64 -33.20
N ALA A 27 -32.40 -1.89 -32.98
CA ALA A 27 -33.25 -2.88 -32.33
C ALA A 27 -33.26 -2.69 -30.81
N GLN A 28 -34.46 -2.60 -30.23
CA GLN A 28 -34.68 -2.80 -28.80
C GLN A 28 -35.18 -4.22 -28.59
N VAL A 29 -34.54 -4.97 -27.70
CA VAL A 29 -34.93 -6.35 -27.38
C VAL A 29 -35.39 -6.39 -25.93
N VAL A 30 -36.58 -6.94 -25.70
CA VAL A 30 -37.11 -7.24 -24.36
C VAL A 30 -37.21 -8.75 -24.25
N VAL A 31 -36.46 -9.34 -23.32
CA VAL A 31 -36.42 -10.79 -23.06
C VAL A 31 -36.89 -11.04 -21.63
N GLY A 32 -37.79 -12.00 -21.44
CA GLY A 32 -38.24 -12.38 -20.10
C GLY A 32 -37.13 -13.07 -19.29
N ARG A 33 -36.44 -14.05 -19.89
CA ARG A 33 -35.31 -14.73 -19.26
C ARG A 33 -34.18 -14.89 -20.27
N LEU A 34 -33.02 -14.30 -19.98
CA LEU A 34 -31.80 -14.39 -20.77
C LEU A 34 -30.78 -15.26 -20.02
N VAL A 35 -30.32 -16.32 -20.68
CA VAL A 35 -29.31 -17.24 -20.14
C VAL A 35 -28.20 -17.40 -21.16
N PHE A 36 -26.95 -17.27 -20.72
CA PHE A 36 -25.79 -17.52 -21.58
C PHE A 36 -25.55 -19.03 -21.65
N ALA A 37 -25.41 -19.57 -22.86
CA ALA A 37 -25.05 -20.96 -23.06
C ALA A 37 -23.59 -21.19 -22.66
N ASP A 38 -23.29 -22.21 -21.86
CA ASP A 38 -21.91 -22.50 -21.47
C ASP A 38 -21.21 -23.32 -22.56
N LEU A 39 -20.29 -22.68 -23.28
CA LEU A 39 -19.50 -23.32 -24.34
C LEU A 39 -18.35 -24.18 -23.79
N GLY A 40 -18.15 -24.19 -22.47
CA GLY A 40 -17.12 -24.96 -21.78
C GLY A 40 -15.72 -24.30 -21.81
N SER A 41 -14.86 -24.73 -20.89
CA SER A 41 -13.52 -24.15 -20.70
C SER A 41 -12.52 -24.46 -21.82
N THR A 42 -12.79 -25.47 -22.66
CA THR A 42 -11.95 -25.83 -23.81
C THR A 42 -12.31 -25.07 -25.09
N SER A 43 -13.39 -24.28 -25.07
CA SER A 43 -13.83 -23.51 -26.23
C SER A 43 -13.14 -22.15 -26.26
N ASP A 44 -12.55 -21.81 -27.40
CA ASP A 44 -12.02 -20.47 -27.66
C ASP A 44 -13.11 -19.46 -28.04
N ALA A 45 -14.34 -19.92 -28.30
CA ALA A 45 -15.46 -19.05 -28.62
C ALA A 45 -15.95 -18.29 -27.37
N GLU A 46 -16.19 -17.00 -27.54
CA GLU A 46 -16.69 -16.10 -26.52
C GLU A 46 -18.11 -15.63 -26.87
N ILE A 47 -19.00 -15.61 -25.87
CA ILE A 47 -20.32 -15.01 -26.01
C ILE A 47 -20.23 -13.52 -25.63
N VAL A 48 -20.49 -12.64 -26.59
CA VAL A 48 -20.46 -11.18 -26.38
C VAL A 48 -21.86 -10.59 -26.47
N LEU A 49 -22.37 -10.04 -25.37
CA LEU A 49 -23.54 -9.17 -25.35
C LEU A 49 -23.07 -7.71 -25.44
N ARG A 50 -23.24 -7.09 -26.60
CA ARG A 50 -22.89 -5.69 -26.83
C ARG A 50 -24.16 -4.83 -26.91
N SER A 51 -24.39 -3.93 -25.94
CA SER A 51 -25.59 -3.09 -25.88
C SER A 51 -25.27 -1.66 -25.40
N ARG A 52 -26.18 -0.70 -25.64
CA ARG A 52 -26.13 0.62 -24.97
C ARG A 52 -26.68 0.54 -23.54
N GLU A 53 -27.65 -0.36 -23.34
CA GLU A 53 -28.40 -0.49 -22.10
C GLU A 53 -28.89 -1.94 -21.94
N VAL A 54 -28.86 -2.43 -20.71
CA VAL A 54 -29.48 -3.69 -20.32
C VAL A 54 -30.35 -3.41 -19.09
N ILE A 55 -31.61 -3.83 -19.12
CA ILE A 55 -32.55 -3.67 -18.00
C ILE A 55 -33.11 -5.04 -17.62
N VAL A 56 -32.99 -5.40 -16.34
CA VAL A 56 -33.54 -6.61 -15.73
C VAL A 56 -34.61 -6.18 -14.72
N ALA A 57 -35.89 -6.32 -15.08
CA ALA A 57 -37.02 -5.81 -14.32
C ALA A 57 -38.28 -6.65 -14.56
N SER A 58 -39.34 -6.45 -13.77
CA SER A 58 -40.67 -7.02 -14.02
C SER A 58 -40.66 -8.55 -14.15
N ASP A 59 -40.08 -9.23 -13.17
CA ASP A 59 -39.80 -10.68 -13.16
C ASP A 59 -38.83 -11.16 -14.25
N GLY A 60 -38.14 -10.22 -14.92
CA GLY A 60 -37.07 -10.52 -15.85
C GLY A 60 -35.85 -11.14 -15.16
N GLU A 61 -35.19 -12.07 -15.83
CA GLU A 61 -34.03 -12.77 -15.27
C GLU A 61 -32.84 -12.77 -16.24
N PHE A 62 -31.64 -12.52 -15.69
CA PHE A 62 -30.37 -12.58 -16.43
C PHE A 62 -29.43 -13.55 -15.72
N HIS A 63 -29.05 -14.62 -16.41
CA HIS A 63 -28.23 -15.70 -15.87
C HIS A 63 -26.97 -15.93 -16.71
N VAL A 64 -25.82 -16.00 -16.04
CA VAL A 64 -24.57 -16.50 -16.62
C VAL A 64 -23.99 -17.50 -15.61
N GLY A 65 -24.21 -18.79 -15.87
CA GLY A 65 -23.99 -19.83 -14.87
C GLY A 65 -24.94 -19.73 -13.67
N SER A 66 -24.68 -20.56 -12.66
CA SER A 66 -25.39 -20.57 -11.38
C SER A 66 -24.41 -20.90 -10.27
N GLU A 67 -24.78 -20.65 -9.02
CA GLU A 67 -23.91 -20.94 -7.86
C GLU A 67 -23.44 -22.41 -7.81
N THR A 68 -24.30 -23.36 -8.23
CA THR A 68 -23.95 -24.80 -8.22
C THR A 68 -23.40 -25.32 -9.55
N CYS A 69 -23.46 -24.51 -10.61
CA CYS A 69 -22.87 -24.79 -11.91
C CYS A 69 -22.32 -23.49 -12.49
N PRO A 70 -21.11 -23.08 -12.06
CA PRO A 70 -20.50 -21.84 -12.52
C PRO A 70 -20.13 -21.92 -14.01
N TYR A 71 -20.27 -20.81 -14.72
CA TYR A 71 -19.98 -20.69 -16.15
C TYR A 71 -18.49 -20.95 -16.42
N GLN A 72 -18.20 -21.87 -17.34
CA GLN A 72 -16.84 -22.33 -17.64
C GLN A 72 -16.24 -21.68 -18.89
N GLY A 73 -17.07 -21.29 -19.86
CA GLY A 73 -16.63 -20.59 -21.07
C GLY A 73 -16.23 -19.13 -20.84
N LYS A 74 -16.07 -18.39 -21.94
CA LYS A 74 -15.80 -16.94 -21.93
C LYS A 74 -17.05 -16.14 -22.27
N ALA A 75 -17.32 -15.07 -21.52
CA ALA A 75 -18.46 -14.19 -21.76
C ALA A 75 -18.11 -12.73 -21.50
N THR A 76 -18.54 -11.83 -22.38
CA THR A 76 -18.38 -10.38 -22.21
C THR A 76 -19.72 -9.66 -22.34
N VAL A 77 -20.02 -8.78 -21.39
CA VAL A 77 -21.03 -7.73 -21.50
C VAL A 77 -20.32 -6.41 -21.80
N SER A 78 -20.50 -5.90 -23.02
CA SER A 78 -19.85 -4.68 -23.51
C SER A 78 -20.87 -3.55 -23.66
N LEU A 79 -20.72 -2.48 -22.88
CA LEU A 79 -21.60 -1.31 -22.88
C LEU A 79 -21.00 -0.19 -23.73
N TYR A 80 -21.68 0.21 -24.81
CA TYR A 80 -21.15 1.17 -25.79
C TYR A 80 -21.94 2.47 -25.90
N GLY A 81 -21.27 3.49 -26.45
CA GLY A 81 -21.82 4.81 -26.77
C GLY A 81 -20.87 5.93 -26.31
N ARG A 82 -21.23 7.20 -26.48
CA ARG A 82 -20.44 8.34 -25.99
C ARG A 82 -21.21 9.20 -25.00
N SER A 83 -20.52 10.06 -24.25
CA SER A 83 -21.18 11.00 -23.34
C SER A 83 -21.95 12.11 -24.08
N ASP A 84 -21.53 12.44 -25.31
CA ASP A 84 -22.16 13.44 -26.18
C ASP A 84 -23.29 12.88 -27.08
N ASP A 85 -23.62 11.59 -26.95
CA ASP A 85 -24.78 10.96 -27.58
C ASP A 85 -26.08 11.33 -26.84
N GLN A 86 -27.07 11.92 -27.52
CA GLN A 86 -28.35 12.37 -26.91
C GLN A 86 -29.18 11.28 -26.20
N LYS A 87 -28.87 9.99 -26.39
CA LYS A 87 -29.58 8.84 -25.79
C LYS A 87 -28.60 7.73 -25.44
N ASN A 88 -27.73 7.99 -24.46
CA ASN A 88 -26.78 6.99 -24.00
C ASN A 88 -26.51 7.11 -22.51
N SER A 89 -26.58 5.99 -21.81
CA SER A 89 -26.26 5.89 -20.38
C SER A 89 -25.19 4.83 -20.08
N LYS A 90 -24.87 3.94 -21.04
CA LYS A 90 -23.99 2.77 -20.84
C LYS A 90 -24.32 2.01 -19.55
N GLN A 91 -25.59 1.66 -19.37
CA GLN A 91 -26.06 1.14 -18.09
C GLN A 91 -26.54 -0.31 -18.14
N PHE A 92 -26.22 -1.05 -17.08
CA PHE A 92 -26.87 -2.30 -16.72
C PHE A 92 -27.70 -2.05 -15.45
N LEU A 93 -29.02 -2.10 -15.56
CA LEU A 93 -29.95 -1.84 -14.47
C LEU A 93 -30.64 -3.11 -14.00
N VAL A 94 -30.64 -3.34 -12.70
CA VAL A 94 -31.54 -4.30 -12.05
C VAL A 94 -32.57 -3.51 -11.28
N MET A 95 -33.84 -3.72 -11.60
CA MET A 95 -34.96 -2.99 -11.00
C MET A 95 -35.91 -3.95 -10.27
N ALA A 96 -37.01 -3.40 -9.75
CA ALA A 96 -38.03 -4.16 -9.04
C ALA A 96 -38.48 -5.42 -9.80
N GLY A 97 -38.50 -6.55 -9.10
CA GLY A 97 -38.82 -7.89 -9.63
C GLY A 97 -37.69 -8.57 -10.42
N GLY A 98 -36.61 -7.85 -10.77
CA GLY A 98 -35.49 -8.41 -11.54
C GLY A 98 -34.67 -9.45 -10.76
N THR A 99 -34.14 -10.44 -11.48
CA THR A 99 -33.19 -11.43 -10.94
C THR A 99 -31.88 -11.39 -11.73
N LEU A 100 -30.76 -11.15 -11.06
CA LEU A 100 -29.43 -11.17 -11.65
C LEU A 100 -28.57 -12.24 -10.98
N GLU A 101 -28.19 -13.27 -11.75
CA GLU A 101 -27.39 -14.39 -11.27
C GLU A 101 -26.18 -14.55 -12.20
N ILE A 102 -24.99 -14.17 -11.72
CA ILE A 102 -23.76 -14.28 -12.50
C ILE A 102 -22.74 -15.02 -11.66
N HIS A 103 -22.30 -16.16 -12.15
CA HIS A 103 -21.40 -17.06 -11.44
C HIS A 103 -20.34 -17.59 -12.42
N GLY A 104 -19.16 -16.97 -12.40
CA GLY A 104 -17.98 -17.38 -13.16
C GLY A 104 -17.16 -18.44 -12.43
N GLN A 105 -16.03 -18.81 -13.01
CA GLN A 105 -15.13 -19.80 -12.40
C GLN A 105 -14.61 -19.31 -11.05
N HIS A 106 -14.65 -20.21 -10.06
CA HIS A 106 -14.02 -19.96 -8.77
C HIS A 106 -12.50 -19.93 -8.93
N LYS A 107 -11.91 -18.77 -8.65
CA LYS A 107 -10.46 -18.57 -8.63
C LYS A 107 -10.09 -17.76 -7.41
N LEU A 108 -8.97 -18.13 -6.78
CA LEU A 108 -8.43 -17.38 -5.65
C LEU A 108 -8.25 -15.91 -6.07
N ALA A 109 -8.86 -15.00 -5.33
CA ALA A 109 -8.90 -13.59 -5.73
C ALA A 109 -7.54 -12.91 -5.53
N TRP A 110 -6.91 -13.14 -4.38
CA TRP A 110 -5.58 -12.63 -4.09
C TRP A 110 -4.92 -13.47 -3.00
N THR A 111 -3.60 -13.35 -2.90
CA THR A 111 -2.76 -14.00 -1.89
C THR A 111 -1.59 -13.06 -1.56
N GLN A 112 -0.56 -13.57 -0.90
CA GLN A 112 0.65 -12.82 -0.59
C GLN A 112 1.88 -13.55 -1.13
N LEU A 113 2.94 -12.80 -1.40
CA LEU A 113 4.25 -13.36 -1.64
C LEU A 113 4.72 -14.20 -0.43
N THR A 114 5.59 -15.17 -0.67
CA THR A 114 6.35 -15.87 0.40
C THR A 114 7.86 -15.64 0.30
N GLN A 115 8.26 -14.89 -0.73
CA GLN A 115 9.63 -14.47 -0.95
C GLN A 115 9.66 -13.11 -1.63
N THR A 116 10.62 -12.27 -1.24
CA THR A 116 10.86 -10.97 -1.88
C THR A 116 11.15 -11.12 -3.37
N VAL A 117 10.43 -10.36 -4.18
CA VAL A 117 10.63 -10.23 -5.63
C VAL A 117 11.46 -8.97 -5.87
N PRO A 118 12.77 -9.09 -6.17
CA PRO A 118 13.66 -7.93 -6.23
C PRO A 118 13.52 -7.14 -7.53
N ALA A 119 13.70 -5.81 -7.44
CA ALA A 119 13.85 -4.95 -8.61
C ALA A 119 14.99 -5.47 -9.52
N GLY A 120 14.70 -5.57 -10.82
CA GLY A 120 15.63 -6.10 -11.82
C GLY A 120 15.96 -7.58 -11.65
N GLY A 121 15.22 -8.35 -10.84
CA GLY A 121 15.40 -9.79 -10.69
C GLY A 121 16.63 -10.23 -9.87
N LEU A 122 17.42 -9.29 -9.34
CA LEU A 122 18.62 -9.61 -8.55
C LEU A 122 18.42 -9.30 -7.05
N PRO A 123 18.59 -10.26 -6.12
CA PRO A 123 18.38 -10.05 -4.68
C PRO A 123 19.24 -8.93 -4.05
N LYS A 124 20.37 -8.58 -4.69
CA LYS A 124 21.26 -7.48 -4.26
C LYS A 124 21.24 -6.29 -5.21
N GLY A 125 20.30 -6.26 -6.15
CA GLY A 125 20.18 -5.26 -7.20
C GLY A 125 21.33 -5.33 -8.22
N THR A 126 21.29 -4.40 -9.16
CA THR A 126 22.36 -4.21 -10.15
C THR A 126 23.66 -3.74 -9.49
N TYR A 127 24.78 -4.29 -9.96
CA TYR A 127 26.12 -3.81 -9.63
C TYR A 127 26.75 -3.18 -10.87
N ALA A 128 27.39 -2.02 -10.73
CA ALA A 128 28.15 -1.41 -11.81
C ALA A 128 29.43 -0.74 -11.28
N TRP A 129 30.50 -0.84 -12.05
CA TRP A 129 31.77 -0.18 -11.83
C TRP A 129 32.24 0.46 -13.14
N ASP A 130 32.36 1.79 -13.14
CA ASP A 130 33.01 2.53 -14.21
C ASP A 130 34.31 3.14 -13.72
N SER A 131 35.42 2.74 -14.34
CA SER A 131 36.76 3.11 -13.89
C SER A 131 37.09 4.60 -14.09
N ASP A 132 36.33 5.31 -14.92
CA ASP A 132 36.51 6.75 -15.17
C ASP A 132 35.82 7.59 -14.09
N THR A 133 34.75 7.09 -13.47
CA THR A 133 34.00 7.80 -12.42
C THR A 133 34.34 7.30 -11.02
N MET A 134 34.49 5.99 -10.84
CA MET A 134 34.76 5.34 -9.55
C MET A 134 36.25 5.08 -9.31
N GLY A 135 37.08 5.36 -10.31
CA GLY A 135 38.51 5.06 -10.29
C GLY A 135 38.80 3.59 -10.53
N GLY A 136 40.09 3.25 -10.61
CA GLY A 136 40.56 1.89 -10.83
C GLY A 136 42.05 1.90 -11.11
N GLY A 137 42.81 1.11 -10.34
CA GLY A 137 44.26 1.02 -10.47
C GLY A 137 44.69 0.42 -11.81
N ARG A 138 45.96 0.64 -12.18
CA ARG A 138 46.59 -0.10 -13.28
C ARG A 138 46.72 -1.58 -12.91
N GLY A 139 46.51 -2.47 -13.87
CA GLY A 139 46.72 -3.91 -13.70
C GLY A 139 45.51 -4.76 -14.04
N MET A 140 45.43 -5.94 -13.42
CA MET A 140 44.31 -6.87 -13.52
C MET A 140 43.28 -6.56 -12.43
N HIS A 141 42.02 -6.39 -12.82
CA HIS A 141 40.88 -6.32 -11.91
C HIS A 141 40.20 -7.67 -11.90
N VAL A 142 39.94 -8.21 -10.72
CA VAL A 142 39.24 -9.48 -10.52
C VAL A 142 37.99 -9.22 -9.70
N HIS A 143 36.84 -9.61 -10.22
CA HIS A 143 35.56 -9.56 -9.52
C HIS A 143 35.03 -10.99 -9.38
N VAL A 144 34.59 -11.36 -8.18
CA VAL A 144 34.05 -12.68 -7.86
C VAL A 144 32.57 -12.52 -7.51
N MET A 145 31.71 -13.30 -8.17
CA MET A 145 30.27 -13.24 -8.02
C MET A 145 29.71 -14.55 -7.48
N ASP A 146 28.68 -14.43 -6.64
CA ASP A 146 27.84 -15.54 -6.21
C ASP A 146 27.02 -16.06 -7.40
N GLU A 147 27.11 -17.37 -7.64
CA GLU A 147 26.50 -18.05 -8.79
C GLU A 147 24.98 -18.12 -8.72
N ILE A 148 24.39 -17.88 -7.54
CA ILE A 148 22.94 -17.93 -7.32
C ILE A 148 22.37 -16.51 -7.31
N SER A 149 22.98 -15.59 -6.56
CA SER A 149 22.42 -14.26 -6.32
C SER A 149 22.97 -13.17 -7.25
N GLY A 150 24.00 -13.46 -8.06
CA GLY A 150 24.71 -12.48 -8.88
C GLY A 150 25.46 -11.41 -8.08
N ALA A 151 25.57 -11.56 -6.75
CA ALA A 151 26.18 -10.55 -5.91
C ALA A 151 27.71 -10.60 -6.05
N VAL A 152 28.36 -9.45 -6.22
CA VAL A 152 29.82 -9.35 -6.14
C VAL A 152 30.23 -9.55 -4.68
N VAL A 153 30.80 -10.71 -4.38
CA VAL A 153 31.16 -11.14 -3.02
C VAL A 153 32.61 -10.82 -2.66
N ASP A 154 33.47 -10.66 -3.66
CA ASP A 154 34.87 -10.25 -3.47
C ASP A 154 35.40 -9.54 -4.72
N TRP A 155 36.36 -8.64 -4.56
CA TRP A 155 37.04 -8.00 -5.67
C TRP A 155 38.43 -7.50 -5.26
N GLN A 156 39.38 -7.56 -6.19
CA GLN A 156 40.73 -7.04 -5.96
C GLN A 156 41.40 -6.56 -7.26
N THR A 157 42.28 -5.58 -7.13
CA THR A 157 43.13 -5.08 -8.22
C THR A 157 44.59 -5.48 -8.00
N PHE A 158 45.25 -5.95 -9.04
CA PHE A 158 46.64 -6.41 -9.03
C PHE A 158 47.46 -5.67 -10.08
N ASP A 159 48.34 -4.75 -9.67
CA ASP A 159 49.26 -4.04 -10.58
C ASP A 159 50.41 -4.95 -11.03
N THR A 160 50.10 -5.84 -11.98
CA THR A 160 51.03 -6.77 -12.64
C THR A 160 51.85 -6.11 -13.76
N TYR A 161 51.82 -4.78 -13.88
CA TYR A 161 52.84 -4.04 -14.64
C TYR A 161 54.00 -3.62 -13.72
N GLY A 162 53.66 -3.12 -12.52
CA GLY A 162 54.62 -2.56 -11.58
C GLY A 162 55.27 -3.58 -10.65
N SER A 163 54.61 -4.71 -10.37
CA SER A 163 55.04 -5.65 -9.32
C SER A 163 54.85 -7.11 -9.73
N GLU A 164 55.93 -7.89 -9.64
CA GLU A 164 55.92 -9.34 -9.79
C GLU A 164 55.23 -10.02 -8.61
N GLN A 165 55.37 -9.46 -7.40
CA GLN A 165 54.66 -9.94 -6.21
C GLN A 165 53.14 -9.87 -6.39
N ASN A 166 52.62 -8.84 -7.08
CA ASN A 166 51.18 -8.77 -7.38
C ASN A 166 50.73 -9.87 -8.35
N SER A 167 51.62 -10.37 -9.21
CA SER A 167 51.30 -11.53 -10.05
C SER A 167 51.22 -12.82 -9.24
N ILE A 168 52.08 -13.00 -8.25
CA ILE A 168 52.03 -14.15 -7.34
C ILE A 168 50.72 -14.11 -6.53
N ILE A 169 50.42 -12.95 -5.92
CA ILE A 169 49.20 -12.77 -5.12
C ILE A 169 47.94 -12.95 -5.99
N LEU A 170 47.94 -12.46 -7.24
CA LEU A 170 46.84 -12.72 -8.17
C LEU A 170 46.60 -14.23 -8.37
N GLY A 171 47.67 -14.99 -8.59
CA GLY A 171 47.57 -16.44 -8.72
C GLY A 171 47.02 -17.11 -7.45
N ASP A 172 47.49 -16.70 -6.27
CA ASP A 172 47.02 -17.22 -4.99
C ASP A 172 45.57 -16.82 -4.69
N PHE A 173 45.15 -15.62 -5.10
CA PHE A 173 43.77 -15.17 -5.02
C PHE A 173 42.86 -16.07 -5.87
N ILE A 174 43.23 -16.34 -7.13
CA ILE A 174 42.47 -17.24 -8.01
C ILE A 174 42.34 -18.65 -7.42
N ASP A 175 43.33 -19.17 -6.71
CA ASP A 175 43.27 -20.48 -6.05
C ASP A 175 42.35 -20.50 -4.83
N GLN A 176 42.21 -19.38 -4.12
CA GLN A 176 41.35 -19.26 -2.94
C GLN A 176 39.87 -19.14 -3.31
N ILE A 177 39.55 -18.78 -4.55
CA ILE A 177 38.15 -18.72 -5.02
C ILE A 177 37.55 -20.14 -4.99
N PRO A 178 36.42 -20.33 -4.29
CA PRO A 178 35.72 -21.62 -4.29
C PRO A 178 35.26 -22.05 -5.70
N PRO A 179 35.31 -23.35 -6.04
CA PRO A 179 34.70 -23.86 -7.27
C PRO A 179 33.21 -23.49 -7.36
N GLY A 180 32.74 -23.21 -8.57
CA GLY A 180 31.36 -22.80 -8.86
C GLY A 180 31.14 -21.28 -8.90
N ARG A 181 32.04 -20.47 -8.33
CA ARG A 181 31.94 -19.00 -8.41
C ARG A 181 32.14 -18.48 -9.83
N ILE A 182 31.40 -17.44 -10.20
CA ILE A 182 31.63 -16.70 -11.44
C ILE A 182 32.76 -15.69 -11.19
N VAL A 183 33.69 -15.55 -12.13
CA VAL A 183 34.86 -14.68 -12.01
C VAL A 183 35.01 -13.85 -13.28
N ALA A 184 35.10 -12.53 -13.12
CA ALA A 184 35.42 -11.60 -14.19
C ALA A 184 36.85 -11.07 -14.03
N LEU A 185 37.65 -11.11 -15.10
CA LEU A 185 38.98 -10.54 -15.17
C LEU A 185 39.02 -9.44 -16.23
N ILE A 186 39.56 -8.27 -15.87
CA ILE A 186 39.52 -7.08 -16.71
C ILE A 186 40.87 -6.36 -16.63
N THR A 187 41.46 -6.00 -17.77
CA THR A 187 42.71 -5.22 -17.79
C THR A 187 42.44 -3.72 -17.80
N LYS A 188 43.22 -2.96 -17.02
CA LYS A 188 43.28 -1.50 -17.10
C LYS A 188 44.74 -1.03 -17.16
N GLY A 189 45.07 -0.20 -18.16
CA GLY A 189 46.44 0.25 -18.37
C GLY A 189 47.30 -0.87 -18.97
N ASP A 190 48.07 -1.57 -18.13
CA ASP A 190 48.76 -2.80 -18.51
C ASP A 190 48.72 -3.80 -17.36
N ALA A 191 48.47 -5.06 -17.69
CA ALA A 191 48.44 -6.18 -16.76
C ALA A 191 49.38 -7.33 -17.17
N SER A 192 50.30 -7.10 -18.12
CA SER A 192 51.04 -8.17 -18.79
C SER A 192 52.53 -8.21 -18.46
N ARG A 193 53.15 -7.06 -18.15
CA ARG A 193 54.62 -6.91 -18.11
C ARG A 193 55.32 -7.76 -17.05
N LYS A 194 54.69 -7.92 -15.88
CA LYS A 194 55.17 -8.72 -14.73
C LYS A 194 54.20 -9.86 -14.40
N LEU A 195 53.36 -10.25 -15.36
CA LEU A 195 52.42 -11.36 -15.19
C LEU A 195 53.15 -12.69 -15.44
N GLU A 196 53.49 -13.36 -14.35
CA GLU A 196 54.26 -14.60 -14.29
C GLU A 196 53.52 -15.78 -14.92
N ALA A 197 54.29 -16.75 -15.43
CA ALA A 197 53.76 -17.94 -16.09
C ALA A 197 52.84 -18.76 -15.17
N THR A 198 53.15 -18.83 -13.88
CA THR A 198 52.35 -19.54 -12.87
C THR A 198 50.98 -18.92 -12.70
N ALA A 199 50.86 -17.58 -12.69
CA ALA A 199 49.57 -16.90 -12.61
C ALA A 199 48.74 -17.11 -13.89
N ARG A 200 49.38 -17.08 -15.07
CA ARG A 200 48.71 -17.38 -16.35
C ARG A 200 48.18 -18.81 -16.39
N GLN A 201 48.98 -19.76 -15.93
CA GLN A 201 48.59 -21.17 -15.83
C GLN A 201 47.38 -21.33 -14.90
N LYS A 202 47.44 -20.75 -13.69
CA LYS A 202 46.32 -20.79 -12.74
C LYS A 202 45.04 -20.21 -13.34
N ILE A 203 45.10 -19.06 -14.01
CA ILE A 203 43.92 -18.46 -14.68
C ILE A 203 43.38 -19.37 -15.78
N SER A 204 44.25 -19.94 -16.61
CA SER A 204 43.87 -20.84 -17.70
C SER A 204 43.22 -22.12 -17.19
N GLU A 205 43.81 -22.79 -16.19
CA GLU A 205 43.30 -24.03 -15.61
C GLU A 205 42.03 -23.80 -14.78
N ALA A 206 41.96 -22.68 -14.06
CA ALA A 206 40.83 -22.37 -13.18
C ALA A 206 39.58 -21.94 -13.92
N LEU A 207 39.73 -21.15 -14.98
CA LEU A 207 38.64 -20.41 -15.64
C LEU A 207 38.53 -20.74 -17.13
N GLY A 208 39.40 -21.59 -17.69
CA GLY A 208 39.35 -21.99 -19.09
C GLY A 208 39.93 -20.98 -20.09
N SER A 209 40.59 -19.92 -19.64
CA SER A 209 41.14 -18.89 -20.55
C SER A 209 42.19 -19.47 -21.51
N ILE A 210 42.04 -19.16 -22.79
CA ILE A 210 43.01 -19.42 -23.84
C ILE A 210 43.76 -18.14 -24.26
N GLU A 211 43.13 -16.96 -24.16
CA GLU A 211 43.75 -15.68 -24.53
C GLU A 211 44.78 -15.20 -23.50
N ILE A 212 44.70 -15.65 -22.23
CA ILE A 212 45.66 -15.26 -21.18
C ILE A 212 47.09 -15.66 -21.52
N ALA A 213 47.30 -16.74 -22.29
CA ALA A 213 48.63 -17.13 -22.74
C ALA A 213 49.25 -16.08 -23.69
N SER A 214 48.42 -15.37 -24.45
CA SER A 214 48.81 -14.36 -25.44
C SER A 214 48.63 -12.92 -24.95
N LEU A 215 48.29 -12.72 -23.68
CA LEU A 215 48.10 -11.37 -23.12
C LEU A 215 49.44 -10.61 -23.08
N GLY A 216 49.52 -9.54 -23.88
CA GLY A 216 50.69 -8.71 -24.10
C GLY A 216 50.49 -7.26 -23.69
N TYR A 217 51.52 -6.44 -23.95
CA TYR A 217 51.60 -5.07 -23.46
C TYR A 217 50.37 -4.24 -23.87
N ARG A 218 49.65 -3.72 -22.87
CA ARG A 218 48.46 -2.87 -23.01
C ARG A 218 47.31 -3.47 -23.80
N HIS A 219 47.26 -4.79 -23.97
CA HIS A 219 46.10 -5.42 -24.60
C HIS A 219 44.85 -5.16 -23.75
N PRO A 220 43.79 -4.53 -24.32
CA PRO A 220 42.48 -4.63 -23.73
C PRO A 220 42.04 -6.10 -23.71
N TRP A 221 41.71 -6.60 -22.53
CA TRP A 221 41.30 -7.98 -22.33
C TRP A 221 40.26 -8.06 -21.23
N VAL A 222 39.23 -8.84 -21.51
CA VAL A 222 38.15 -9.16 -20.59
C VAL A 222 37.87 -10.65 -20.65
N LEU A 223 37.55 -11.24 -19.51
CA LEU A 223 37.10 -12.61 -19.37
C LEU A 223 36.00 -12.66 -18.32
N VAL A 224 34.98 -13.48 -18.55
CA VAL A 224 34.04 -13.97 -17.54
C VAL A 224 34.01 -15.49 -17.65
N GLY A 225 34.17 -16.20 -16.54
CA GLY A 225 34.10 -17.67 -16.51
C GLY A 225 33.70 -18.21 -15.15
N VAL A 226 33.43 -19.50 -15.07
CA VAL A 226 33.06 -20.18 -13.82
C VAL A 226 34.25 -20.98 -13.31
N LYS A 227 34.63 -20.76 -12.04
CA LYS A 227 35.76 -21.45 -11.42
C LYS A 227 35.50 -22.96 -11.39
N GLY A 228 36.34 -23.72 -12.09
CA GLY A 228 36.22 -25.19 -12.19
C GLY A 228 35.33 -25.69 -13.33
N ASP A 229 34.75 -24.79 -14.14
CA ASP A 229 34.06 -25.14 -15.39
C ASP A 229 34.64 -24.35 -16.57
N PRO A 230 35.65 -24.91 -17.26
CA PRO A 230 36.28 -24.28 -18.42
C PRO A 230 35.35 -24.06 -19.62
N SER A 231 34.16 -24.70 -19.66
CA SER A 231 33.23 -24.58 -20.79
C SER A 231 32.39 -23.31 -20.76
N ALA A 232 32.29 -22.66 -19.59
CA ALA A 232 31.51 -21.45 -19.37
C ALA A 232 32.26 -20.13 -19.65
N VAL A 233 33.50 -20.21 -20.18
CA VAL A 233 34.34 -19.03 -20.39
C VAL A 233 33.92 -18.22 -21.61
N VAL A 234 33.81 -16.91 -21.43
CA VAL A 234 33.65 -15.92 -22.49
C VAL A 234 34.77 -14.91 -22.32
N GLU A 235 35.60 -14.73 -23.34
CA GLU A 235 36.70 -13.77 -23.30
C GLU A 235 36.91 -13.06 -24.63
N GLN A 236 37.43 -11.84 -24.56
CA GLN A 236 37.84 -11.09 -25.74
C GLN A 236 39.14 -10.35 -25.45
N ARG A 237 40.09 -10.47 -26.37
CA ARG A 237 41.36 -9.73 -26.35
C ARG A 237 41.52 -8.92 -27.63
N ILE A 238 41.95 -7.68 -27.49
CA ILE A 238 42.36 -6.84 -28.61
C ILE A 238 43.87 -6.63 -28.56
N PRO A 239 44.63 -6.90 -29.64
CA PRO A 239 46.03 -6.53 -29.72
C PRO A 239 46.22 -5.01 -29.64
N TYR A 240 47.19 -4.56 -28.86
CA TYR A 240 47.46 -3.12 -28.71
C TYR A 240 48.10 -2.55 -29.98
N ILE A 241 47.56 -1.44 -30.48
CA ILE A 241 48.07 -0.72 -31.66
C ILE A 241 48.76 0.57 -31.21
N ASP A 242 47.98 1.50 -30.66
CA ASP A 242 48.44 2.76 -30.09
C ASP A 242 47.45 3.29 -29.03
N THR A 243 47.79 4.39 -28.37
CA THR A 243 46.94 4.93 -27.30
C THR A 243 45.66 5.59 -27.78
N GLN A 244 45.52 5.88 -29.08
CA GLN A 244 44.40 6.62 -29.65
C GLN A 244 43.33 5.69 -30.26
N THR A 245 43.75 4.60 -30.92
CA THR A 245 42.93 3.84 -31.87
C THR A 245 42.81 2.33 -31.59
N THR A 246 43.41 1.81 -30.50
CA THR A 246 43.40 0.36 -30.21
C THR A 246 41.99 -0.24 -30.15
N GLY A 247 41.05 0.40 -29.44
CA GLY A 247 39.66 -0.08 -29.34
C GLY A 247 39.29 -0.66 -27.98
N THR A 248 38.14 -1.33 -27.94
CA THR A 248 37.47 -1.81 -26.72
C THR A 248 37.17 -3.29 -26.83
N ALA A 249 37.74 -4.10 -25.94
CA ALA A 249 37.29 -5.47 -25.71
C ALA A 249 36.03 -5.42 -24.83
N ALA A 250 34.97 -6.11 -25.21
CA ALA A 250 33.69 -6.14 -24.53
C ALA A 250 33.05 -7.52 -24.63
N ILE A 251 32.53 -8.01 -23.51
CA ILE A 251 31.80 -9.28 -23.43
C ILE A 251 30.57 -9.11 -22.55
N THR A 252 29.58 -9.96 -22.81
CA THR A 252 28.45 -10.21 -21.91
C THR A 252 28.26 -11.71 -21.79
N ALA A 253 28.26 -12.23 -20.57
CA ALA A 253 27.95 -13.62 -20.26
C ALA A 253 26.66 -13.67 -19.43
N THR A 254 25.78 -14.65 -19.68
CA THR A 254 24.50 -14.79 -18.95
C THR A 254 24.54 -16.05 -18.10
N PHE A 255 24.07 -15.94 -16.86
CA PHE A 255 24.02 -17.03 -15.89
C PHE A 255 22.61 -17.17 -15.33
N ASP A 256 22.23 -18.39 -14.97
CA ASP A 256 21.00 -18.64 -14.23
C ASP A 256 21.11 -18.04 -12.83
N ALA A 257 20.03 -17.42 -12.35
CA ALA A 257 19.94 -16.84 -11.02
C ALA A 257 19.00 -17.68 -10.15
N PHE A 258 19.00 -17.42 -8.85
CA PHE A 258 17.89 -17.80 -7.97
C PHE A 258 16.54 -17.34 -8.54
N PHE A 259 16.56 -16.18 -9.20
CA PHE A 259 15.38 -15.49 -9.68
C PHE A 259 15.58 -15.04 -11.13
N GLY A 260 15.23 -15.91 -12.09
CA GLY A 260 15.44 -15.67 -13.51
C GLY A 260 16.90 -15.88 -13.93
N SER A 261 17.48 -14.90 -14.62
CA SER A 261 18.88 -14.92 -15.06
C SER A 261 19.53 -13.55 -14.92
N PHE A 262 20.85 -13.50 -14.90
CA PHE A 262 21.61 -12.26 -14.86
C PHE A 262 22.76 -12.25 -15.85
N GLY A 263 23.04 -11.07 -16.39
CA GLY A 263 24.13 -10.79 -17.30
C GLY A 263 25.31 -10.16 -16.56
N VAL A 264 26.52 -10.64 -16.86
CA VAL A 264 27.78 -10.04 -16.46
C VAL A 264 28.41 -9.41 -17.68
N THR A 265 28.51 -8.09 -17.70
CA THR A 265 29.11 -7.32 -18.80
C THR A 265 30.45 -6.75 -18.34
N ALA A 266 31.48 -6.93 -19.15
CA ALA A 266 32.81 -6.40 -18.87
C ALA A 266 33.41 -5.78 -20.12
N THR A 267 34.01 -4.60 -19.98
CA THR A 267 34.74 -3.92 -21.06
C THR A 267 36.15 -3.55 -20.62
N SER A 268 37.10 -3.49 -21.54
CA SER A 268 38.43 -2.93 -21.35
C SER A 268 38.79 -2.15 -22.61
N ALA A 269 39.26 -0.91 -22.49
CA ALA A 269 39.45 -0.01 -23.61
C ALA A 269 40.81 0.70 -23.58
N TRP A 270 41.34 0.96 -24.78
CA TRP A 270 42.40 1.92 -25.04
C TRP A 270 41.97 2.82 -26.21
N LEU A 271 41.37 3.96 -25.87
CA LEU A 271 40.79 4.92 -26.81
C LEU A 271 41.06 6.36 -26.37
N GLY A 272 41.32 7.26 -27.33
CA GLY A 272 41.45 8.70 -27.04
C GLY A 272 42.59 9.07 -26.08
N GLY A 273 43.66 8.27 -26.04
CA GLY A 273 44.82 8.49 -25.18
C GLY A 273 44.65 7.94 -23.75
N ARG A 274 43.55 7.27 -23.44
CA ARG A 274 43.21 6.81 -22.07
C ARG A 274 42.87 5.33 -22.06
N SER A 275 43.09 4.71 -20.89
CA SER A 275 42.64 3.35 -20.61
C SER A 275 41.49 3.38 -19.61
N SER A 276 40.39 2.74 -19.95
CA SER A 276 39.21 2.63 -19.09
C SER A 276 38.62 1.23 -19.18
N PHE A 277 37.76 0.92 -18.22
CA PHE A 277 36.99 -0.31 -18.18
C PHE A 277 35.64 -0.04 -17.53
N THR A 278 34.65 -0.83 -17.91
CA THR A 278 33.36 -0.92 -17.21
C THR A 278 33.09 -2.38 -16.86
N PHE A 279 32.39 -2.58 -15.75
CA PHE A 279 31.94 -3.89 -15.29
C PHE A 279 30.54 -3.74 -14.72
N SER A 280 29.58 -4.57 -15.13
CA SER A 280 28.26 -4.59 -14.53
C SER A 280 27.68 -5.99 -14.40
N VAL A 281 26.83 -6.15 -13.39
CA VAL A 281 25.99 -7.33 -13.15
C VAL A 281 24.55 -6.86 -13.07
N GLU A 282 23.73 -7.29 -14.00
CA GLU A 282 22.35 -6.82 -14.20
C GLU A 282 21.42 -8.02 -14.44
N GLY A 283 20.16 -7.93 -14.01
CA GLY A 283 19.18 -8.94 -14.39
C GLY A 283 19.03 -9.01 -15.91
N ALA A 284 19.09 -10.22 -16.46
CA ALA A 284 18.97 -10.50 -17.89
C ALA A 284 17.65 -11.21 -18.24
N GLY A 285 16.87 -11.61 -17.23
CA GLY A 285 15.59 -12.28 -17.41
C GLY A 285 14.42 -11.34 -17.71
N SER A 286 13.47 -11.84 -18.49
CA SER A 286 12.12 -11.27 -18.64
C SER A 286 11.04 -12.20 -18.08
N GLU A 287 11.45 -13.29 -17.45
CA GLU A 287 10.56 -14.31 -16.91
C GLU A 287 11.02 -14.69 -15.50
N TYR A 288 10.08 -14.78 -14.57
CA TYR A 288 10.39 -15.04 -13.18
C TYR A 288 9.36 -15.97 -12.55
N VAL A 289 9.81 -16.91 -11.72
CA VAL A 289 8.90 -17.73 -10.90
C VAL A 289 8.78 -17.08 -9.53
N ILE A 290 7.56 -16.72 -9.14
CA ILE A 290 7.27 -16.14 -7.82
C ILE A 290 6.60 -17.17 -6.92
N ASN A 291 6.89 -17.08 -5.62
CA ASN A 291 6.36 -17.97 -4.59
C ASN A 291 5.22 -17.27 -3.84
N LEU A 292 4.10 -17.99 -3.67
CA LEU A 292 2.86 -17.47 -3.13
C LEU A 292 2.42 -18.27 -1.90
N LYS A 293 1.65 -17.63 -1.02
CA LYS A 293 1.25 -18.20 0.28
C LYS A 293 0.20 -19.28 0.13
N ASP A 294 -0.78 -19.06 -0.75
CA ASP A 294 -1.94 -19.94 -0.92
C ASP A 294 -1.89 -20.71 -2.24
N ASP A 295 -2.79 -21.68 -2.41
CA ASP A 295 -2.90 -22.49 -3.62
C ASP A 295 -3.46 -21.66 -4.78
N VAL A 296 -2.66 -21.51 -5.82
CA VAL A 296 -2.96 -20.74 -7.04
C VAL A 296 -3.18 -21.63 -8.26
N SER A 297 -3.46 -22.92 -8.08
CA SER A 297 -3.77 -23.85 -9.19
C SER A 297 -5.01 -23.42 -10.00
N SER A 298 -5.84 -22.54 -9.43
CA SER A 298 -6.96 -21.93 -10.14
C SER A 298 -6.54 -20.86 -11.17
N TRP A 299 -5.33 -20.33 -11.07
CA TRP A 299 -4.77 -19.35 -12.03
C TRP A 299 -4.18 -20.07 -13.23
N GLN A 300 -4.30 -19.47 -14.42
CA GLN A 300 -3.97 -20.07 -15.70
C GLN A 300 -3.01 -19.18 -16.49
N PRO A 301 -2.20 -19.77 -17.39
CA PRO A 301 -1.40 -18.99 -18.33
C PRO A 301 -2.27 -18.01 -19.12
N GLY A 302 -1.80 -16.77 -19.28
CA GLY A 302 -2.53 -15.68 -19.90
C GLY A 302 -3.34 -14.81 -18.93
N ASP A 303 -3.59 -15.26 -17.70
CA ASP A 303 -4.16 -14.40 -16.67
C ASP A 303 -3.22 -13.23 -16.35
N HIS A 304 -3.81 -12.10 -15.98
CA HIS A 304 -3.10 -10.95 -15.45
C HIS A 304 -3.20 -10.92 -13.93
N ILE A 305 -2.07 -10.62 -13.30
CA ILE A 305 -1.97 -10.37 -11.86
C ILE A 305 -1.38 -8.99 -11.61
N VAL A 306 -1.58 -8.47 -10.40
CA VAL A 306 -0.92 -7.27 -9.90
C VAL A 306 -0.17 -7.61 -8.61
N LEU A 307 1.08 -7.17 -8.51
CA LEU A 307 1.87 -7.18 -7.28
C LEU A 307 1.70 -5.82 -6.60
N ALA A 308 1.31 -5.83 -5.32
CA ALA A 308 1.13 -4.62 -4.54
C ALA A 308 2.44 -3.86 -4.31
N SER A 309 2.36 -2.54 -4.21
CA SER A 309 3.48 -1.76 -3.67
C SER A 309 3.80 -2.24 -2.25
N THR A 310 5.08 -2.31 -1.92
CA THR A 310 5.54 -2.55 -0.54
C THR A 310 6.37 -1.38 -0.02
N ASP A 311 6.26 -0.22 -0.67
CA ASP A 311 6.95 1.01 -0.32
C ASP A 311 5.96 2.18 -0.18
N TYR A 312 6.41 3.38 0.18
CA TYR A 312 5.52 4.53 0.44
C TYR A 312 4.73 5.03 -0.77
N ASN A 313 5.15 4.66 -1.99
CA ASN A 313 4.50 5.10 -3.22
C ASN A 313 3.59 3.98 -3.76
N MET A 314 2.28 4.22 -3.79
CA MET A 314 1.31 3.27 -4.33
C MET A 314 1.54 2.94 -5.82
N GLU A 315 2.13 3.86 -6.58
CA GLU A 315 2.42 3.70 -8.01
C GLU A 315 3.51 2.67 -8.32
N GLN A 316 4.10 2.07 -7.28
CA GLN A 316 5.04 0.96 -7.42
C GLN A 316 4.34 -0.41 -7.52
N ALA A 317 3.01 -0.45 -7.55
CA ALA A 317 2.29 -1.67 -7.94
C ALA A 317 2.61 -2.01 -9.41
N GLU A 318 2.78 -3.30 -9.72
CA GLU A 318 3.15 -3.75 -11.07
C GLU A 318 2.27 -4.89 -11.56
N GLU A 319 1.83 -4.79 -12.81
CA GLU A 319 1.05 -5.83 -13.49
C GLU A 319 1.94 -6.77 -14.28
N PHE A 320 1.60 -8.06 -14.23
CA PHE A 320 2.28 -9.09 -14.99
C PHE A 320 1.29 -10.08 -15.58
N GLN A 321 1.64 -10.59 -16.76
CA GLN A 321 0.93 -11.72 -17.37
C GLN A 321 1.57 -13.04 -16.93
N LEU A 322 0.74 -14.03 -16.61
CA LEU A 322 1.18 -15.38 -16.26
C LEU A 322 1.60 -16.17 -17.50
N LEU A 323 2.72 -16.88 -17.40
CA LEU A 323 3.26 -17.77 -18.43
C LEU A 323 2.99 -19.25 -18.10
N PRO A 324 3.02 -20.14 -19.10
CA PRO A 324 3.07 -21.57 -18.86
C PRO A 324 4.26 -21.94 -17.96
N CYS A 325 3.99 -22.70 -16.90
CA CYS A 325 5.01 -23.15 -15.96
C CYS A 325 4.76 -24.62 -15.61
N GLN A 326 5.45 -25.54 -16.29
CA GLN A 326 5.32 -26.98 -16.04
C GLN A 326 6.08 -27.41 -14.78
N GLU A 327 7.06 -26.59 -14.38
CA GLU A 327 7.92 -26.75 -13.23
C GLU A 327 7.34 -26.16 -11.94
N CYS A 328 6.28 -25.33 -12.02
CA CYS A 328 5.69 -24.68 -10.87
C CYS A 328 4.89 -25.67 -10.01
N SER A 329 5.02 -25.53 -8.69
CA SER A 329 4.08 -26.13 -7.74
C SER A 329 2.75 -25.37 -7.71
N SER A 330 1.77 -25.89 -6.95
CA SER A 330 0.48 -25.22 -6.73
C SER A 330 0.58 -23.88 -5.99
N HIS A 331 1.76 -23.50 -5.49
CA HIS A 331 2.03 -22.24 -4.78
C HIS A 331 2.98 -21.32 -5.58
N GLN A 332 3.12 -21.56 -6.88
CA GLN A 332 4.05 -20.82 -7.73
C GLN A 332 3.41 -20.45 -9.06
N VAL A 333 3.80 -19.30 -9.59
CA VAL A 333 3.47 -18.89 -10.96
C VAL A 333 4.69 -18.29 -11.63
N LYS A 334 4.74 -18.43 -12.97
CA LYS A 334 5.73 -17.74 -13.80
C LYS A 334 5.13 -16.46 -14.36
N ILE A 335 5.82 -15.34 -14.19
CA ILE A 335 5.42 -14.02 -14.67
C ILE A 335 6.32 -13.56 -15.83
N SER A 336 5.76 -12.73 -16.71
CA SER A 336 6.48 -12.10 -17.84
C SER A 336 6.60 -10.59 -17.65
N GLY A 337 7.79 -10.05 -17.88
CA GLY A 337 8.10 -8.61 -17.82
C GLY A 337 9.36 -8.31 -17.04
N GLN A 338 9.76 -7.03 -17.00
CA GLN A 338 10.81 -6.57 -16.09
C GLN A 338 10.17 -6.08 -14.79
N ILE A 339 10.75 -6.46 -13.66
CA ILE A 339 10.34 -5.98 -12.34
C ILE A 339 11.07 -4.66 -12.07
N LYS A 340 10.35 -3.56 -11.97
CA LYS A 340 10.95 -2.23 -11.74
C LYS A 340 11.13 -1.94 -10.27
N TYR A 341 10.29 -2.52 -9.42
CA TYR A 341 10.29 -2.27 -7.97
C TYR A 341 10.43 -3.56 -7.18
N THR A 342 11.09 -3.48 -6.04
CA THR A 342 11.15 -4.58 -5.10
C THR A 342 9.80 -4.74 -4.41
N HIS A 343 9.19 -5.92 -4.54
CA HIS A 343 8.01 -6.30 -3.80
C HIS A 343 8.42 -7.21 -2.64
N PHE A 344 8.41 -6.66 -1.42
CA PHE A 344 8.85 -7.35 -0.22
C PHE A 344 7.93 -8.52 0.11
N GLY A 345 8.50 -9.71 0.30
CA GLY A 345 7.75 -10.96 0.43
C GLY A 345 8.12 -11.74 1.68
N GLU A 346 8.63 -11.07 2.71
CA GLU A 346 9.12 -11.71 3.93
C GLU A 346 8.36 -11.28 5.21
N ILE A 347 8.41 -12.14 6.23
CA ILE A 347 8.01 -11.80 7.61
C ILE A 347 9.23 -11.16 8.28
N SER A 348 9.10 -9.92 8.77
CA SER A 348 10.18 -9.16 9.40
C SER A 348 9.83 -8.88 10.86
N ASP A 349 10.73 -9.27 11.78
CA ASP A 349 10.56 -9.08 13.23
C ASP A 349 9.18 -9.53 13.75
N GLU A 350 8.73 -10.72 13.34
CA GLU A 350 7.43 -11.33 13.70
C GLU A 350 6.20 -10.66 13.04
N VAL A 351 6.39 -9.63 12.22
CA VAL A 351 5.32 -8.95 11.47
C VAL A 351 5.34 -9.41 10.01
N ASP A 352 4.18 -9.82 9.53
CA ASP A 352 4.01 -10.24 8.14
C ASP A 352 3.89 -8.99 7.22
N LEU A 353 4.99 -8.63 6.56
CA LEU A 353 5.08 -7.48 5.64
C LEU A 353 4.99 -7.88 4.17
N ARG A 354 4.52 -9.11 3.90
CA ARG A 354 4.52 -9.69 2.56
C ARG A 354 3.48 -9.00 1.69
N GLY A 355 3.92 -8.48 0.56
CA GLY A 355 3.09 -7.82 -0.43
C GLY A 355 2.05 -8.76 -1.04
N GLU A 356 0.88 -8.19 -1.30
CA GLU A 356 -0.27 -8.86 -1.87
C GLU A 356 -0.11 -9.07 -3.38
N VAL A 357 -0.69 -10.16 -3.87
CA VAL A 357 -0.73 -10.52 -5.30
C VAL A 357 -2.19 -10.75 -5.67
N GLY A 358 -2.77 -9.86 -6.45
CA GLY A 358 -4.18 -9.89 -6.86
C GLY A 358 -4.37 -10.43 -8.28
N LEU A 359 -5.37 -11.29 -8.48
CA LEU A 359 -5.78 -11.76 -9.81
C LEU A 359 -6.73 -10.74 -10.46
N LEU A 360 -6.37 -10.28 -11.66
CA LEU A 360 -7.18 -9.33 -12.42
C LEU A 360 -8.13 -10.01 -13.41
N THR A 361 -7.75 -11.17 -13.95
CA THR A 361 -8.49 -11.83 -15.04
C THR A 361 -9.58 -12.78 -14.54
N ARG A 362 -10.81 -12.62 -15.07
CA ARG A 362 -11.92 -13.57 -14.89
C ARG A 362 -12.52 -13.98 -16.24
N ASN A 363 -13.26 -15.09 -16.26
CA ASN A 363 -13.84 -15.62 -17.49
C ASN A 363 -15.14 -14.93 -17.92
N ILE A 364 -15.79 -14.20 -17.00
CA ILE A 364 -16.91 -13.30 -17.30
C ILE A 364 -16.43 -11.86 -17.14
N LYS A 365 -16.63 -11.05 -18.17
CA LYS A 365 -16.17 -9.66 -18.23
C LYS A 365 -17.31 -8.68 -18.43
N PHE A 366 -17.28 -7.58 -17.70
CA PHE A 366 -18.11 -6.40 -17.90
C PHE A 366 -17.19 -5.24 -18.26
N GLN A 367 -17.46 -4.59 -19.38
CA GLN A 367 -16.64 -3.47 -19.83
C GLN A 367 -17.43 -2.34 -20.47
N GLY A 368 -16.93 -1.12 -20.28
CA GLY A 368 -17.30 0.02 -21.11
C GLY A 368 -16.41 0.09 -22.35
N GLU A 369 -17.01 0.32 -23.51
CA GLU A 369 -16.27 0.78 -24.69
C GLU A 369 -15.99 2.27 -24.52
N VAL A 370 -14.74 2.68 -24.66
CA VAL A 370 -14.29 4.06 -24.46
C VAL A 370 -13.49 4.53 -25.66
N GLU A 371 -13.32 5.84 -25.78
CA GLU A 371 -12.44 6.45 -26.78
C GLU A 371 -10.98 6.50 -26.29
N ASP A 372 -10.03 6.60 -27.22
CA ASP A 372 -8.59 6.63 -26.91
C ASP A 372 -8.14 7.92 -26.19
N SER A 373 -8.93 8.98 -26.26
CA SER A 373 -8.63 10.28 -25.66
C SER A 373 -9.86 10.94 -25.08
N CYS A 374 -9.67 11.85 -24.13
CA CYS A 374 -10.76 12.67 -23.62
C CYS A 374 -11.38 13.56 -24.72
N TYR A 375 -12.67 13.90 -24.59
CA TYR A 375 -13.42 14.70 -25.55
C TYR A 375 -14.57 15.49 -24.90
N GLY A 376 -15.09 16.47 -25.64
CA GLY A 376 -16.32 17.19 -25.28
C GLY A 376 -16.22 17.91 -23.93
N ASP A 377 -17.31 17.89 -23.18
CA ASP A 377 -17.43 18.47 -21.84
C ASP A 377 -17.01 17.49 -20.72
N ASN A 378 -16.35 16.38 -21.07
CA ASN A 378 -15.70 15.52 -20.08
C ASN A 378 -14.57 16.31 -19.39
N PHE A 379 -14.06 15.80 -18.26
CA PHE A 379 -13.05 16.45 -17.42
C PHE A 379 -11.62 16.44 -18.03
N CYS A 380 -11.47 16.86 -19.29
CA CYS A 380 -10.23 16.77 -20.07
C CYS A 380 -9.08 17.63 -19.55
N GLN A 381 -9.38 18.61 -18.70
CA GLN A 381 -8.39 19.40 -17.98
C GLN A 381 -7.69 18.60 -16.87
N TYR A 382 -8.25 17.46 -16.45
CA TYR A 382 -7.71 16.61 -15.39
C TYR A 382 -7.35 15.19 -15.87
N PHE A 383 -8.07 14.68 -16.88
CA PHE A 383 -7.83 13.35 -17.46
C PHE A 383 -7.61 13.46 -18.97
N ASP A 384 -6.53 12.88 -19.48
CA ASP A 384 -6.23 12.87 -20.92
C ASP A 384 -6.93 11.71 -21.67
N TYR A 385 -7.61 10.82 -20.95
CA TYR A 385 -8.38 9.68 -21.46
C TYR A 385 -9.89 9.81 -21.23
N ASP A 386 -10.69 9.01 -21.94
CA ASP A 386 -12.15 8.96 -21.77
C ASP A 386 -12.52 8.27 -20.45
N THR A 387 -13.23 9.00 -19.59
CA THR A 387 -13.71 8.54 -18.29
C THR A 387 -15.18 8.15 -18.30
N TYR A 388 -15.82 8.04 -19.47
CA TYR A 388 -17.22 7.68 -19.61
C TYR A 388 -17.41 6.17 -19.85
N GLY A 389 -17.11 5.35 -18.83
CA GLY A 389 -17.26 3.89 -18.86
C GLY A 389 -18.71 3.38 -18.75
N GLY A 390 -18.87 2.06 -18.69
CA GLY A 390 -20.17 1.43 -18.39
C GLY A 390 -20.46 1.34 -16.89
N HIS A 391 -21.70 1.17 -16.46
CA HIS A 391 -22.01 1.05 -15.03
C HIS A 391 -23.11 0.02 -14.74
N VAL A 392 -23.05 -0.61 -13.55
CA VAL A 392 -24.09 -1.53 -13.06
C VAL A 392 -24.77 -0.91 -11.85
N LYS A 393 -26.10 -0.80 -11.89
CA LYS A 393 -26.90 -0.24 -10.78
C LYS A 393 -28.06 -1.15 -10.42
N ILE A 394 -28.08 -1.54 -9.15
CA ILE A 394 -29.12 -2.35 -8.54
C ILE A 394 -30.02 -1.40 -7.73
N LEU A 395 -31.30 -1.39 -8.09
CA LEU A 395 -32.33 -0.55 -7.49
C LEU A 395 -33.23 -1.34 -6.53
N PRO A 396 -34.04 -0.67 -5.69
CA PRO A 396 -34.85 -1.34 -4.67
C PRO A 396 -35.89 -2.30 -5.27
N GLY A 397 -36.23 -3.33 -4.48
CA GLY A 397 -37.28 -4.30 -4.81
C GLY A 397 -36.89 -5.37 -5.82
N PHE A 398 -35.60 -5.54 -6.12
CA PHE A 398 -35.11 -6.68 -6.88
C PHE A 398 -35.43 -8.01 -6.17
N LYS A 399 -35.55 -9.09 -6.94
CA LYS A 399 -35.93 -10.41 -6.42
C LYS A 399 -34.73 -11.20 -5.89
N ASN A 400 -33.64 -11.29 -6.65
CA ASN A 400 -32.35 -11.83 -6.21
C ASN A 400 -31.21 -11.18 -6.99
N VAL A 401 -30.07 -10.93 -6.35
CA VAL A 401 -28.83 -10.51 -7.00
C VAL A 401 -27.66 -11.28 -6.39
N HIS A 402 -26.91 -12.00 -7.20
CA HIS A 402 -25.69 -12.67 -6.78
C HIS A 402 -24.64 -12.56 -7.88
N LEU A 403 -23.48 -11.98 -7.54
CA LEU A 403 -22.38 -11.75 -8.46
C LEU A 403 -21.14 -12.51 -7.97
N SER A 404 -20.58 -13.38 -8.80
CA SER A 404 -19.32 -14.06 -8.50
C SER A 404 -18.44 -14.32 -9.72
N GLY A 405 -17.13 -14.18 -9.56
CA GLY A 405 -16.14 -14.50 -10.60
C GLY A 405 -16.21 -13.58 -11.83
N ILE A 406 -16.37 -12.27 -11.62
CA ILE A 406 -16.55 -11.28 -12.70
C ILE A 406 -15.39 -10.28 -12.72
N GLU A 407 -14.89 -9.98 -13.92
CA GLU A 407 -13.94 -8.90 -14.20
C GLU A 407 -14.71 -7.66 -14.67
N PHE A 408 -14.53 -6.53 -14.01
CA PHE A 408 -15.04 -5.22 -14.40
C PHE A 408 -13.86 -4.34 -14.81
N THR A 409 -13.85 -3.85 -16.04
CA THR A 409 -12.80 -2.95 -16.53
C THR A 409 -13.34 -1.83 -17.41
N ARG A 410 -12.78 -0.63 -17.33
CA ARG A 410 -13.30 0.57 -18.00
C ARG A 410 -14.78 0.81 -17.68
N MET A 411 -15.15 0.51 -16.45
CA MET A 411 -16.47 0.75 -15.87
C MET A 411 -16.40 1.97 -14.97
N GLY A 412 -17.56 2.51 -14.57
CA GLY A 412 -17.65 3.75 -13.84
C GLY A 412 -17.60 4.99 -14.73
N GLN A 413 -18.09 6.11 -14.22
CA GLN A 413 -18.05 7.40 -14.88
C GLN A 413 -17.73 8.51 -13.88
N GLN A 414 -17.16 9.61 -14.35
CA GLN A 414 -17.14 10.89 -13.61
C GLN A 414 -18.54 11.56 -13.62
N VAL A 415 -19.59 10.77 -13.44
CA VAL A 415 -20.99 11.18 -13.25
C VAL A 415 -21.52 10.50 -11.98
N VAL A 416 -22.07 11.28 -11.05
CA VAL A 416 -22.58 10.75 -9.76
C VAL A 416 -23.62 9.65 -10.00
N GLY A 417 -23.45 8.52 -9.29
CA GLY A 417 -24.34 7.36 -9.37
C GLY A 417 -24.04 6.38 -10.50
N SER A 418 -22.96 6.56 -11.29
CA SER A 418 -22.55 5.67 -12.37
C SER A 418 -21.26 4.91 -12.00
N TYR A 419 -21.39 3.79 -11.27
CA TYR A 419 -20.26 3.02 -10.74
C TYR A 419 -20.20 1.58 -11.30
N PRO A 420 -19.04 0.89 -11.27
CA PRO A 420 -18.93 -0.48 -11.77
C PRO A 420 -19.91 -1.43 -11.09
N VAL A 421 -20.07 -1.33 -9.77
CA VAL A 421 -21.06 -2.06 -8.99
C VAL A 421 -21.72 -1.11 -7.98
N HIS A 422 -23.00 -0.79 -8.17
CA HIS A 422 -23.73 0.17 -7.34
C HIS A 422 -25.03 -0.43 -6.79
N PHE A 423 -25.10 -0.65 -5.47
CA PHE A 423 -26.35 -0.92 -4.77
C PHE A 423 -26.95 0.40 -4.29
N HIS A 424 -27.99 0.86 -4.96
CA HIS A 424 -28.57 2.17 -4.74
C HIS A 424 -29.91 2.08 -3.99
N MET A 425 -29.87 2.48 -2.72
CA MET A 425 -31.02 2.59 -1.81
C MET A 425 -31.79 1.28 -1.60
N THR A 426 -31.12 0.13 -1.71
CA THR A 426 -31.79 -1.17 -1.77
C THR A 426 -32.39 -1.64 -0.45
N GLY A 427 -32.06 -0.99 0.66
CA GLY A 427 -32.52 -1.35 2.00
C GLY A 427 -31.79 -2.58 2.54
N ASP A 428 -32.50 -3.41 3.31
CA ASP A 428 -31.95 -4.66 3.85
C ASP A 428 -31.90 -5.74 2.77
N VAL A 429 -30.71 -6.23 2.43
CA VAL A 429 -30.51 -7.26 1.38
C VAL A 429 -30.08 -8.63 1.95
N ASP A 430 -30.19 -8.77 3.27
CA ASP A 430 -29.94 -9.96 4.08
C ASP A 430 -31.26 -10.61 4.55
N GLU A 431 -31.18 -11.52 5.53
CA GLU A 431 -32.36 -12.16 6.11
C GLU A 431 -33.31 -11.16 6.79
N VAL A 432 -32.82 -10.00 7.25
CA VAL A 432 -33.67 -8.93 7.82
C VAL A 432 -34.60 -8.37 6.74
N GLY A 433 -34.10 -8.24 5.52
CA GLY A 433 -34.89 -7.87 4.33
C GLY A 433 -35.83 -8.96 3.80
N GLY A 434 -35.80 -10.16 4.40
CA GLY A 434 -36.60 -11.30 3.97
C GLY A 434 -35.96 -12.12 2.84
N TYR A 435 -34.69 -11.89 2.52
CA TYR A 435 -33.97 -12.67 1.52
C TYR A 435 -33.57 -14.04 2.10
N SER A 436 -34.17 -15.11 1.58
CA SER A 436 -33.76 -16.49 1.93
C SER A 436 -32.37 -16.87 1.42
N ARG A 437 -31.87 -16.12 0.44
CA ARG A 437 -30.49 -16.14 -0.06
C ARG A 437 -29.99 -14.69 -0.01
N PRO A 438 -29.25 -14.31 1.04
CA PRO A 438 -28.71 -12.96 1.15
C PRO A 438 -27.89 -12.56 -0.09
N THR A 439 -28.03 -11.30 -0.46
CA THR A 439 -27.34 -10.73 -1.63
C THR A 439 -25.84 -10.65 -1.35
N TYR A 440 -25.04 -11.02 -2.35
CA TYR A 440 -23.58 -10.94 -2.26
C TYR A 440 -22.94 -10.48 -3.56
N VAL A 441 -21.75 -9.91 -3.41
CA VAL A 441 -20.73 -9.78 -4.46
C VAL A 441 -19.45 -10.43 -3.97
N ARG A 442 -18.93 -11.41 -4.71
CA ARG A 442 -17.71 -12.11 -4.31
C ARG A 442 -16.78 -12.42 -5.46
N GLU A 443 -15.49 -12.60 -5.19
CA GLU A 443 -14.53 -13.02 -6.21
C GLU A 443 -14.50 -12.10 -7.45
N LEU A 444 -14.73 -10.80 -7.22
CA LEU A 444 -14.71 -9.80 -8.28
C LEU A 444 -13.30 -9.27 -8.50
N SER A 445 -12.99 -8.94 -9.76
CA SER A 445 -11.84 -8.10 -10.12
C SER A 445 -12.39 -6.81 -10.72
N ILE A 446 -12.12 -5.66 -10.11
CA ILE A 446 -12.59 -4.35 -10.54
C ILE A 446 -11.37 -3.48 -10.78
N HIS A 447 -11.01 -3.25 -12.04
CA HIS A 447 -9.75 -2.60 -12.36
C HIS A 447 -9.74 -1.69 -13.58
N HIS A 448 -8.90 -0.65 -13.54
CA HIS A 448 -8.86 0.43 -14.55
C HIS A 448 -10.27 1.04 -14.75
N CYS A 449 -10.89 1.45 -13.64
CA CYS A 449 -12.27 1.94 -13.61
C CYS A 449 -12.34 3.43 -13.25
N PHE A 450 -13.29 4.15 -13.86
CA PHE A 450 -13.40 5.60 -13.82
C PHE A 450 -14.34 6.10 -12.71
N SER A 451 -14.31 5.42 -11.56
CA SER A 451 -15.14 5.62 -10.35
C SER A 451 -16.30 4.66 -10.21
N ARG A 452 -16.39 3.79 -9.20
CA ARG A 452 -15.54 3.44 -8.04
C ARG A 452 -15.15 1.96 -8.11
N CYS A 453 -14.99 1.25 -6.98
CA CYS A 453 -15.07 -0.22 -6.96
C CYS A 453 -16.53 -0.64 -6.68
N VAL A 454 -16.86 -0.96 -5.41
CA VAL A 454 -18.22 -1.28 -4.97
C VAL A 454 -18.80 -0.11 -4.18
N THR A 455 -19.94 0.40 -4.64
CA THR A 455 -20.70 1.45 -3.94
C THR A 455 -21.91 0.86 -3.24
N ILE A 456 -21.98 1.09 -1.93
CA ILE A 456 -23.08 0.71 -1.05
C ILE A 456 -23.78 2.01 -0.62
N HIS A 457 -24.97 2.25 -1.14
CA HIS A 457 -25.72 3.48 -0.88
C HIS A 457 -27.08 3.12 -0.30
N GLY A 458 -27.40 3.57 0.91
CA GLY A 458 -28.67 3.27 1.60
C GLY A 458 -29.00 1.77 1.64
N THR A 459 -27.96 0.94 1.75
CA THR A 459 -28.04 -0.52 1.64
C THR A 459 -27.38 -1.15 2.88
N HIS A 460 -28.01 -2.22 3.39
CA HIS A 460 -27.64 -2.89 4.63
C HIS A 460 -27.57 -4.40 4.44
N GLY A 461 -26.64 -5.06 5.14
CA GLY A 461 -26.53 -6.52 5.11
C GLY A 461 -25.88 -7.08 3.84
N LEU A 462 -25.23 -6.26 3.01
CA LEU A 462 -24.53 -6.74 1.82
C LEU A 462 -23.22 -7.44 2.20
N LEU A 463 -22.97 -8.62 1.61
CA LEU A 463 -21.67 -9.29 1.64
C LEU A 463 -20.82 -8.87 0.43
N VAL A 464 -19.64 -8.33 0.70
CA VAL A 464 -18.57 -8.02 -0.26
C VAL A 464 -17.34 -8.84 0.14
N GLN A 465 -17.01 -9.87 -0.64
CA GLN A 465 -15.96 -10.81 -0.29
C GLN A 465 -14.98 -11.07 -1.43
N ASP A 466 -13.71 -11.39 -1.13
CA ASP A 466 -12.74 -11.84 -2.14
C ASP A 466 -12.65 -10.91 -3.36
N THR A 467 -12.83 -9.60 -3.16
CA THR A 467 -12.88 -8.63 -4.26
C THR A 467 -11.57 -7.85 -4.35
N VAL A 468 -11.01 -7.82 -5.55
CA VAL A 468 -9.82 -7.01 -5.89
C VAL A 468 -10.27 -5.72 -6.56
N GLY A 469 -9.94 -4.58 -5.98
CA GLY A 469 -10.04 -3.25 -6.59
C GLY A 469 -8.66 -2.72 -6.94
N TYR A 470 -8.41 -2.36 -8.20
CA TYR A 470 -7.08 -1.90 -8.63
C TYR A 470 -7.16 -0.79 -9.67
N ASP A 471 -6.42 0.30 -9.46
CA ASP A 471 -6.39 1.46 -10.38
C ASP A 471 -7.81 2.01 -10.66
N THR A 472 -8.39 2.64 -9.64
CA THR A 472 -9.76 3.18 -9.71
C THR A 472 -9.80 4.64 -9.25
N LEU A 473 -10.61 5.46 -9.94
CA LEU A 473 -10.81 6.88 -9.57
C LEU A 473 -11.81 7.07 -8.42
N GLY A 474 -11.49 7.94 -7.48
CA GLY A 474 -12.27 8.18 -6.26
C GLY A 474 -12.18 7.02 -5.26
N HIS A 475 -12.79 7.18 -4.08
CA HIS A 475 -12.94 6.11 -3.09
C HIS A 475 -13.37 4.78 -3.71
N CYS A 476 -12.72 3.66 -3.35
CA CYS A 476 -12.92 2.35 -3.99
C CYS A 476 -14.13 1.60 -3.41
N PHE A 477 -14.02 1.05 -2.19
CA PHE A 477 -15.15 0.48 -1.44
C PHE A 477 -15.84 1.60 -0.66
N PHE A 478 -17.03 2.00 -1.10
CA PHE A 478 -17.61 3.30 -0.74
C PHE A 478 -19.01 3.15 -0.14
N LEU A 479 -19.17 3.54 1.13
CA LEU A 479 -20.46 3.70 1.79
C LEU A 479 -20.86 5.18 1.73
N GLU A 480 -22.04 5.51 1.23
CA GLU A 480 -22.29 6.87 0.72
C GLU A 480 -22.86 7.86 1.74
N ASP A 481 -23.93 7.52 2.46
CA ASP A 481 -24.75 8.52 3.16
C ASP A 481 -24.74 8.45 4.69
N GLY A 482 -23.98 7.53 5.28
CA GLY A 482 -23.84 7.40 6.73
C GLY A 482 -25.00 6.67 7.41
N VAL A 483 -25.70 5.81 6.66
CA VAL A 483 -26.78 4.94 7.19
C VAL A 483 -26.49 3.46 6.99
N GLU A 484 -25.57 3.12 6.10
CA GLU A 484 -25.25 1.78 5.62
C GLU A 484 -24.66 0.93 6.75
N GLN A 485 -25.31 -0.19 7.07
CA GLN A 485 -25.07 -0.94 8.30
C GLN A 485 -25.12 -2.44 8.05
N ARG A 486 -24.47 -3.21 8.93
CA ARG A 486 -24.41 -4.68 8.88
C ARG A 486 -23.84 -5.24 7.58
N ASN A 487 -23.21 -4.40 6.75
CA ASN A 487 -22.49 -4.87 5.59
C ASN A 487 -21.22 -5.58 6.07
N VAL A 488 -20.82 -6.62 5.33
CA VAL A 488 -19.63 -7.42 5.59
C VAL A 488 -18.68 -7.21 4.43
N LEU A 489 -17.52 -6.60 4.71
CA LEU A 489 -16.41 -6.50 3.79
C LEU A 489 -15.31 -7.42 4.32
N ASP A 490 -15.17 -8.59 3.70
CA ASP A 490 -14.25 -9.64 4.13
C ASP A 490 -13.25 -10.03 3.03
N HIS A 491 -11.97 -10.11 3.36
CA HIS A 491 -10.93 -10.58 2.45
C HIS A 491 -10.90 -9.82 1.10
N ASN A 492 -11.06 -8.50 1.12
CA ASN A 492 -10.96 -7.66 -0.08
C ASN A 492 -9.58 -6.98 -0.16
N LEU A 493 -9.09 -6.81 -1.37
CA LEU A 493 -7.84 -6.13 -1.67
C LEU A 493 -8.12 -4.87 -2.46
N GLY A 494 -7.62 -3.73 -2.01
CA GLY A 494 -7.67 -2.48 -2.76
C GLY A 494 -6.28 -1.90 -2.98
N LEU A 495 -6.01 -1.49 -4.21
CA LEU A 495 -4.71 -1.07 -4.72
C LEU A 495 -4.87 0.18 -5.59
N VAL A 496 -3.93 1.13 -5.47
CA VAL A 496 -3.85 2.30 -6.35
C VAL A 496 -5.20 3.05 -6.46
N THR A 497 -5.73 3.49 -5.32
CA THR A 497 -6.94 4.34 -5.31
C THR A 497 -6.59 5.79 -5.65
N ARG A 498 -7.05 6.28 -6.80
CA ARG A 498 -6.70 7.59 -7.37
C ARG A 498 -7.76 8.65 -7.10
N ALA A 499 -7.41 9.90 -7.32
CA ALA A 499 -8.37 11.00 -7.23
C ALA A 499 -9.46 10.93 -8.32
N GLY A 500 -10.64 11.44 -7.99
CA GLY A 500 -11.78 11.63 -8.89
C GLY A 500 -12.42 13.00 -8.66
N THR A 501 -13.37 13.36 -9.52
CA THR A 501 -14.00 14.70 -9.52
C THR A 501 -15.35 14.73 -8.80
N LEU A 502 -15.93 13.55 -8.51
CA LEU A 502 -17.32 13.40 -8.09
C LEU A 502 -17.65 14.09 -6.76
N LEU A 503 -16.83 13.87 -5.73
CA LEU A 503 -16.99 14.49 -4.42
C LEU A 503 -15.77 15.35 -4.12
N PRO A 504 -15.90 16.43 -3.33
CA PRO A 504 -14.73 17.15 -2.81
C PRO A 504 -13.70 16.20 -2.17
N THR A 505 -14.18 15.18 -1.46
CA THR A 505 -13.35 14.19 -0.76
C THR A 505 -12.56 13.27 -1.69
N ASP A 506 -12.96 13.14 -2.95
CA ASP A 506 -12.26 12.36 -3.97
C ASP A 506 -11.14 13.14 -4.67
N ARG A 507 -11.04 14.46 -4.43
CA ARG A 507 -10.16 15.32 -5.24
C ARG A 507 -8.71 15.28 -4.76
N ASP A 508 -7.80 15.41 -5.72
CA ASP A 508 -6.40 15.77 -5.43
C ASP A 508 -6.28 17.27 -5.13
N ASP A 509 -5.05 17.74 -4.86
CA ASP A 509 -4.79 19.13 -4.53
C ASP A 509 -5.19 20.12 -5.63
N ASN A 510 -4.95 19.76 -6.88
CA ASN A 510 -5.24 20.63 -8.03
C ASN A 510 -6.74 20.75 -8.26
N MET A 511 -7.46 19.62 -8.31
CA MET A 511 -8.91 19.56 -8.41
C MET A 511 -9.56 20.30 -7.23
N CYS A 512 -9.04 20.12 -6.01
CA CYS A 512 -9.57 20.80 -4.82
C CYS A 512 -9.56 22.33 -4.95
N GLN A 513 -8.44 22.90 -5.43
CA GLN A 513 -8.29 24.36 -5.53
C GLN A 513 -8.97 24.95 -6.77
N THR A 514 -9.17 24.16 -7.82
CA THR A 514 -9.66 24.67 -9.13
C THR A 514 -11.14 24.41 -9.37
N MET A 515 -11.73 23.33 -8.82
CA MET A 515 -13.16 23.05 -8.94
C MET A 515 -13.96 23.87 -7.93
N ARG A 516 -14.52 25.00 -8.38
CA ARG A 516 -15.10 26.02 -7.50
C ARG A 516 -16.56 26.36 -7.83
N ASP A 517 -17.21 25.58 -8.67
CA ASP A 517 -18.59 25.86 -9.10
C ASP A 517 -19.62 25.68 -7.97
N ALA A 518 -19.26 24.93 -6.92
CA ALA A 518 -20.15 24.57 -5.82
C ALA A 518 -19.70 25.10 -4.45
N VAL A 519 -18.80 26.11 -4.40
CA VAL A 519 -18.44 26.83 -3.17
C VAL A 519 -19.24 28.13 -3.03
N TYR A 520 -19.19 28.77 -1.86
CA TYR A 520 -19.81 30.08 -1.64
C TYR A 520 -18.92 31.23 -2.13
N GLY A 521 -19.43 32.01 -3.07
CA GLY A 521 -18.75 33.20 -3.60
C GLY A 521 -17.39 32.86 -4.20
N ASP A 522 -16.38 33.68 -3.90
CA ASP A 522 -15.03 33.51 -4.44
C ASP A 522 -14.11 32.77 -3.46
N TYR A 523 -14.64 31.82 -2.69
CA TYR A 523 -13.83 30.98 -1.80
C TYR A 523 -12.92 30.03 -2.57
N ILE A 524 -11.68 29.87 -2.11
CA ILE A 524 -10.73 28.86 -2.63
C ILE A 524 -10.62 27.79 -1.55
N PRO A 525 -11.03 26.53 -1.82
CA PRO A 525 -10.91 25.46 -0.86
C PRO A 525 -9.49 25.30 -0.32
N GLU A 526 -9.39 25.08 0.98
CA GLU A 526 -8.16 24.62 1.60
C GLU A 526 -7.94 23.15 1.23
N LEU A 527 -6.68 22.71 1.12
CA LEU A 527 -6.40 21.32 0.72
C LEU A 527 -7.05 20.30 1.66
N THR A 528 -7.20 20.66 2.94
CA THR A 528 -7.85 19.84 3.95
C THR A 528 -9.35 19.66 3.76
N ASP A 529 -10.00 20.48 2.92
CA ASP A 529 -11.42 20.34 2.58
C ASP A 529 -11.66 19.12 1.68
N CYS A 530 -10.63 18.70 0.94
CA CYS A 530 -10.72 17.62 -0.04
C CYS A 530 -9.96 16.38 0.43
N ARG A 531 -8.63 16.42 0.49
CA ARG A 531 -7.66 15.31 0.66
C ARG A 531 -8.19 14.08 1.42
N ALA A 532 -9.03 13.25 0.80
CA ALA A 532 -9.67 12.12 1.47
C ALA A 532 -9.85 10.87 0.62
N VAL A 533 -9.31 10.83 -0.59
CA VAL A 533 -9.26 9.61 -1.43
C VAL A 533 -8.87 8.40 -0.59
N THR A 534 -9.74 7.38 -0.58
CA THR A 534 -9.67 6.30 0.40
C THR A 534 -10.03 4.97 -0.22
N THR A 535 -9.28 3.91 0.07
CA THR A 535 -9.60 2.57 -0.44
C THR A 535 -10.88 2.01 0.19
N PHE A 536 -11.01 2.06 1.52
CA PHE A 536 -12.22 1.70 2.26
C PHE A 536 -12.83 2.91 2.97
N TRP A 537 -13.83 3.53 2.33
CA TRP A 537 -14.54 4.70 2.83
C TRP A 537 -15.81 4.27 3.57
N ILE A 538 -15.76 4.32 4.90
CA ILE A 538 -16.78 3.77 5.80
C ILE A 538 -17.49 4.91 6.52
N THR A 539 -18.74 5.18 6.15
CA THR A 539 -19.50 6.34 6.67
C THR A 539 -20.32 6.05 7.93
N HIS A 540 -20.51 4.78 8.25
CA HIS A 540 -21.17 4.33 9.47
C HIS A 540 -20.38 3.17 10.11
N PRO A 541 -20.12 3.20 11.43
CA PRO A 541 -19.17 2.28 12.07
C PRO A 541 -19.71 0.86 12.28
N ASN A 542 -21.03 0.68 12.28
CA ASN A 542 -21.69 -0.62 12.47
C ASN A 542 -21.65 -1.47 11.19
N ASN A 543 -20.46 -1.87 10.75
CA ASN A 543 -20.19 -2.78 9.64
C ASN A 543 -19.04 -3.72 10.03
N VAL A 544 -18.96 -4.90 9.39
CA VAL A 544 -17.90 -5.89 9.63
C VAL A 544 -16.81 -5.70 8.59
N ILE A 545 -15.61 -5.33 9.01
CA ILE A 545 -14.43 -5.11 8.15
C ILE A 545 -13.33 -6.07 8.61
N THR A 546 -13.15 -7.17 7.88
CA THR A 546 -12.21 -8.23 8.28
C THR A 546 -11.32 -8.71 7.15
N ASN A 547 -10.07 -9.06 7.46
CA ASN A 547 -9.13 -9.69 6.51
C ASN A 547 -8.84 -8.86 5.24
N ASN A 548 -9.12 -7.55 5.23
CA ASN A 548 -8.94 -6.71 4.05
C ASN A 548 -7.52 -6.13 3.98
N ALA A 549 -7.06 -5.79 2.77
CA ALA A 549 -5.81 -5.08 2.54
C ALA A 549 -6.06 -3.78 1.76
N ALA A 550 -5.70 -2.65 2.37
CA ALA A 550 -5.63 -1.34 1.73
C ALA A 550 -4.18 -1.04 1.37
N ALA A 551 -3.76 -1.55 0.21
CA ALA A 551 -2.38 -1.66 -0.23
C ALA A 551 -1.99 -0.55 -1.24
N GLY A 552 -2.58 0.65 -1.09
CA GLY A 552 -2.23 1.82 -1.89
C GLY A 552 -3.41 2.75 -2.15
N SER A 553 -3.32 3.98 -1.64
CA SER A 553 -4.28 5.05 -1.86
C SER A 553 -3.56 6.39 -1.88
N LEU A 554 -4.08 7.34 -2.66
CA LEU A 554 -3.52 8.70 -2.72
C LEU A 554 -3.47 9.34 -1.33
N HIS A 555 -4.44 9.04 -0.46
CA HIS A 555 -4.45 9.55 0.91
C HIS A 555 -4.53 8.44 1.96
N THR A 556 -5.72 7.86 2.19
CA THR A 556 -5.94 6.97 3.34
C THR A 556 -6.27 5.55 2.90
N GLY A 557 -5.77 4.55 3.62
CA GLY A 557 -6.14 3.16 3.37
C GLY A 557 -7.58 2.86 3.77
N ILE A 558 -7.86 2.91 5.07
CA ILE A 558 -9.18 2.67 5.66
C ILE A 558 -9.60 3.90 6.46
N TRP A 559 -10.78 4.45 6.15
CA TRP A 559 -11.28 5.63 6.86
C TRP A 559 -12.72 5.45 7.32
N TYR A 560 -12.91 5.47 8.64
CA TYR A 560 -14.20 5.75 9.28
C TYR A 560 -14.44 7.25 9.37
N ILE A 561 -15.21 7.78 8.42
CA ILE A 561 -15.51 9.21 8.32
C ILE A 561 -16.99 9.45 8.56
N PHE A 562 -17.34 10.36 9.46
CA PHE A 562 -18.71 10.40 9.95
C PHE A 562 -19.57 11.46 9.26
N HIS A 563 -20.78 11.05 8.90
CA HIS A 563 -21.83 11.97 8.55
C HIS A 563 -22.51 12.42 9.84
N ARG A 564 -22.47 13.74 10.12
CA ARG A 564 -23.09 14.31 11.32
C ARG A 564 -24.59 14.03 11.36
N GLU A 565 -25.23 13.97 10.21
CA GLU A 565 -26.56 13.45 9.97
C GLU A 565 -26.56 12.81 8.58
N PRO A 566 -27.42 11.83 8.30
CA PRO A 566 -27.50 11.24 6.98
C PRO A 566 -27.66 12.29 5.88
N THR A 567 -26.99 12.06 4.77
CA THR A 567 -26.99 12.96 3.61
C THR A 567 -27.82 12.39 2.48
N GLY A 568 -27.91 13.13 1.36
CA GLY A 568 -28.41 12.61 0.10
C GLY A 568 -29.84 12.08 0.19
N PRO A 569 -30.19 11.03 -0.58
CA PRO A 569 -31.46 10.33 -0.47
C PRO A 569 -31.77 9.75 0.91
N SER A 570 -30.77 9.57 1.78
CA SER A 570 -30.95 9.05 3.14
C SER A 570 -31.21 10.13 4.19
N ALA A 571 -31.29 11.41 3.80
CA ALA A 571 -31.46 12.52 4.73
C ALA A 571 -32.67 12.33 5.67
N GLY A 572 -32.40 12.44 6.98
CA GLY A 572 -33.42 12.27 8.03
C GLY A 572 -33.73 10.82 8.41
N ALA A 573 -33.09 9.81 7.81
CA ALA A 573 -33.31 8.40 8.15
C ALA A 573 -32.80 8.02 9.55
N LEU A 574 -31.78 8.72 10.05
CA LEU A 574 -31.24 8.56 11.41
C LEU A 574 -31.10 9.92 12.10
N PRO A 575 -31.13 9.95 13.45
CA PRO A 575 -30.88 11.17 14.21
C PRO A 575 -29.47 11.74 13.96
N ARG A 576 -29.33 13.03 14.22
CA ARG A 576 -28.02 13.68 14.23
C ARG A 576 -27.08 13.03 15.25
N TYR A 577 -25.81 12.87 14.87
CA TYR A 577 -24.71 12.21 15.57
C TYR A 577 -24.84 10.69 15.69
N HIS A 578 -25.80 10.06 15.03
CA HIS A 578 -26.01 8.62 15.19
C HIS A 578 -24.79 7.80 14.75
N ALA A 579 -24.22 8.10 13.57
CA ALA A 579 -23.00 7.43 13.09
C ALA A 579 -21.81 7.66 14.03
N GLU A 580 -21.60 8.89 14.48
CA GLU A 580 -20.52 9.26 15.42
C GLU A 580 -20.63 8.55 16.79
N ARG A 581 -21.79 8.00 17.14
CA ARG A 581 -22.03 7.39 18.46
C ARG A 581 -22.34 5.90 18.41
N SER A 582 -22.53 5.37 17.21
CA SER A 582 -22.86 3.96 17.04
C SER A 582 -21.66 3.08 17.41
N PRO A 583 -21.87 1.96 18.12
CA PRO A 583 -20.81 0.98 18.34
C PRO A 583 -20.18 0.53 17.03
N LEU A 584 -18.87 0.32 17.06
CA LEU A 584 -18.13 -0.25 15.94
C LEU A 584 -18.60 -1.69 15.72
N GLY A 585 -18.81 -2.08 14.47
CA GLY A 585 -18.88 -3.48 14.12
C GLY A 585 -17.53 -4.16 14.30
N GLN A 586 -17.38 -5.38 13.77
CA GLN A 586 -16.12 -6.09 13.92
C GLN A 586 -15.03 -5.49 13.02
N PHE A 587 -13.86 -5.19 13.61
CA PHE A 587 -12.64 -4.84 12.87
C PHE A 587 -11.53 -5.81 13.24
N TYR A 588 -11.13 -6.69 12.31
CA TYR A 588 -10.15 -7.74 12.61
C TYR A 588 -9.23 -8.06 11.43
N ASN A 589 -7.93 -8.16 11.70
CA ASN A 589 -6.91 -8.66 10.76
C ASN A 589 -6.86 -7.89 9.42
N ASN A 590 -7.02 -6.57 9.48
CA ASN A 590 -6.87 -5.72 8.29
C ASN A 590 -5.43 -5.22 8.13
N ARG A 591 -5.05 -4.96 6.89
CA ARG A 591 -3.74 -4.43 6.49
C ARG A 591 -3.89 -3.08 5.83
N ALA A 592 -2.99 -2.15 6.11
CA ALA A 592 -2.98 -0.85 5.44
C ALA A 592 -1.54 -0.35 5.21
N HIS A 593 -1.14 -0.22 3.96
CA HIS A 593 0.20 0.25 3.61
C HIS A 593 0.25 0.98 2.28
N SER A 594 1.38 1.62 2.03
CA SER A 594 1.65 2.33 0.78
C SER A 594 0.64 3.47 0.51
N ASN A 595 0.06 4.02 1.58
CA ASN A 595 -0.90 5.13 1.50
C ASN A 595 -0.18 6.48 1.67
N GLY A 596 -0.61 7.48 0.91
CA GLY A 596 0.00 8.81 0.88
C GLY A 596 -0.17 9.65 2.15
N ILE A 597 -1.05 9.24 3.08
CA ILE A 597 -1.21 9.85 4.41
C ILE A 597 -1.28 8.76 5.48
N ASP A 598 -2.47 8.20 5.74
CA ASP A 598 -2.73 7.35 6.90
C ASP A 598 -3.10 5.91 6.47
N GLY A 599 -2.70 4.91 7.25
CA GLY A 599 -3.16 3.54 7.07
C GLY A 599 -4.62 3.38 7.52
N LEU A 600 -4.90 3.71 8.78
CA LEU A 600 -6.25 3.75 9.38
C LEU A 600 -6.56 5.15 9.92
N MET A 601 -7.74 5.66 9.59
CA MET A 601 -8.26 6.93 10.13
C MET A 601 -9.64 6.71 10.77
N ILE A 602 -9.79 7.10 12.03
CA ILE A 602 -11.08 7.17 12.74
C ILE A 602 -11.21 8.57 13.32
N ASP A 603 -11.52 9.53 12.46
CA ASP A 603 -11.72 10.95 12.79
C ASP A 603 -12.34 11.64 11.56
N GLY A 604 -12.78 12.88 11.73
CA GLY A 604 -13.29 13.68 10.64
C GLY A 604 -14.69 13.27 10.22
N GLY A 605 -15.33 14.20 9.52
CA GLY A 605 -16.64 14.00 8.95
C GLY A 605 -16.75 14.70 7.61
N VAL A 606 -17.97 14.70 7.07
CA VAL A 606 -18.31 15.48 5.89
C VAL A 606 -19.29 16.59 6.23
N LYS A 607 -19.19 17.70 5.51
CA LYS A 607 -20.09 18.84 5.66
C LYS A 607 -21.49 18.46 5.15
N THR A 608 -22.48 18.54 6.03
CA THR A 608 -23.90 18.24 5.73
C THR A 608 -24.74 19.48 5.44
N THR A 609 -24.14 20.67 5.44
CA THR A 609 -24.82 21.95 5.17
C THR A 609 -24.42 22.52 3.83
N GLN A 610 -25.33 23.26 3.20
CA GLN A 610 -25.05 23.98 1.97
C GLN A 610 -23.99 25.09 2.20
N PRO A 611 -23.18 25.43 1.18
CA PRO A 611 -22.21 26.52 1.25
C PRO A 611 -22.85 27.87 1.64
N SER A 612 -22.17 28.65 2.48
CA SER A 612 -22.64 29.95 2.99
C SER A 612 -21.48 30.88 3.31
N ALA A 613 -21.76 32.18 3.56
CA ALA A 613 -20.72 33.15 3.91
C ALA A 613 -19.86 32.77 5.14
N THR A 614 -20.42 32.01 6.08
CA THR A 614 -19.74 31.58 7.31
C THR A 614 -19.14 30.18 7.24
N ALA A 615 -19.48 29.42 6.19
CA ALA A 615 -18.97 28.08 5.92
C ALA A 615 -18.96 27.90 4.40
N PRO A 616 -17.94 28.43 3.72
CA PRO A 616 -17.97 28.61 2.27
C PRO A 616 -17.60 27.37 1.46
N GLU A 617 -17.10 26.32 2.10
CA GLU A 617 -16.67 25.06 1.48
C GLU A 617 -17.83 24.36 0.77
N GLU A 618 -17.54 23.48 -0.19
CA GLU A 618 -18.56 22.71 -0.90
C GLU A 618 -19.26 21.70 0.04
N TYR A 619 -20.53 21.38 -0.24
CA TYR A 619 -21.25 20.29 0.44
C TYR A 619 -20.47 18.97 0.30
N LEU A 620 -20.45 18.14 1.36
CA LEU A 620 -19.60 16.94 1.49
C LEU A 620 -18.09 17.16 1.53
N SER A 621 -17.60 18.40 1.59
CA SER A 621 -16.20 18.66 1.94
C SER A 621 -15.88 18.12 3.34
N ARG A 622 -14.62 17.75 3.57
CA ARG A 622 -14.14 17.33 4.88
C ARG A 622 -14.45 18.39 5.94
N THR A 623 -14.84 17.90 7.11
CA THR A 623 -15.04 18.70 8.31
C THR A 623 -14.62 17.92 9.56
N GLY A 624 -14.75 18.52 10.74
CA GLY A 624 -14.47 17.84 12.01
C GLY A 624 -15.65 17.01 12.51
N ALA A 625 -15.36 15.78 12.92
CA ALA A 625 -16.26 14.93 13.72
C ALA A 625 -15.50 14.29 14.89
N ARG A 626 -16.20 13.65 15.82
CA ARG A 626 -15.59 12.97 16.97
C ARG A 626 -16.32 11.67 17.28
N TYR A 627 -15.60 10.55 17.26
CA TYR A 627 -16.22 9.23 17.44
C TYR A 627 -16.38 8.86 18.92
N LYS A 628 -17.61 8.58 19.37
CA LYS A 628 -17.94 8.32 20.78
C LYS A 628 -18.92 7.15 20.91
N PRO A 629 -18.45 5.91 20.76
CA PRO A 629 -19.33 4.76 20.71
C PRO A 629 -20.03 4.51 22.06
N HIS A 630 -21.36 4.53 22.03
CA HIS A 630 -22.23 4.25 23.17
C HIS A 630 -23.34 3.29 22.75
N GLN A 631 -23.86 2.52 23.70
CA GLN A 631 -24.97 1.62 23.43
C GLN A 631 -26.15 2.42 22.83
N ASN A 632 -26.75 1.89 21.75
CA ASN A 632 -27.84 2.54 21.00
C ASN A 632 -27.52 3.95 20.48
N ALA A 633 -26.24 4.30 20.31
CA ALA A 633 -25.81 5.63 19.88
C ALA A 633 -26.26 6.78 20.82
N ASP A 634 -26.49 6.48 22.11
CA ASP A 634 -26.97 7.41 23.13
C ASP A 634 -25.89 7.67 24.19
N LEU A 635 -25.47 8.93 24.33
CA LEU A 635 -24.45 9.35 25.31
C LEU A 635 -24.88 9.16 26.77
N LEU A 636 -26.17 8.94 27.04
CA LEU A 636 -26.68 8.63 28.38
C LEU A 636 -26.56 7.14 28.73
N GLN A 637 -26.28 6.29 27.74
CA GLN A 637 -26.08 4.86 27.93
C GLN A 637 -24.61 4.53 28.19
N PRO A 638 -24.27 3.30 28.59
CA PRO A 638 -22.87 2.91 28.75
C PRO A 638 -22.07 3.05 27.45
N ARG A 639 -20.80 3.44 27.59
CA ARG A 639 -19.80 3.41 26.51
C ARG A 639 -19.58 1.98 26.03
N VAL A 640 -19.37 1.82 24.73
CA VAL A 640 -19.02 0.54 24.10
C VAL A 640 -17.67 0.74 23.40
N PRO A 641 -16.56 0.19 23.92
CA PRO A 641 -15.26 0.40 23.31
C PRO A 641 -15.22 -0.09 21.86
N ALA A 642 -14.70 0.74 20.97
CA ALA A 642 -14.43 0.35 19.60
C ALA A 642 -13.12 -0.45 19.53
N MET A 643 -13.23 -1.74 19.23
CA MET A 643 -12.10 -2.67 19.21
C MET A 643 -11.46 -2.73 17.83
N ILE A 644 -10.18 -2.36 17.75
CA ILE A 644 -9.33 -2.51 16.57
C ILE A 644 -8.33 -3.63 16.84
N GLU A 645 -8.57 -4.81 16.25
CA GLU A 645 -7.77 -6.00 16.53
C GLU A 645 -6.97 -6.47 15.32
N GLY A 646 -5.69 -6.78 15.52
CA GLY A 646 -4.87 -7.39 14.46
C GLY A 646 -4.54 -6.47 13.28
N LEU A 647 -4.62 -5.15 13.44
CA LEU A 647 -4.23 -4.21 12.39
C LEU A 647 -2.72 -4.32 12.12
N ILE A 648 -2.34 -4.53 10.86
CA ILE A 648 -0.94 -4.39 10.41
C ILE A 648 -0.86 -3.16 9.50
N ALA A 649 -0.22 -2.11 9.98
CA ALA A 649 -0.03 -0.88 9.22
C ALA A 649 1.45 -0.61 8.97
N PHE A 650 1.86 -0.48 7.71
CA PHE A 650 3.26 -0.26 7.38
C PHE A 650 3.47 0.66 6.19
N LYS A 651 4.64 1.30 6.08
CA LYS A 651 4.98 2.14 4.90
C LYS A 651 3.90 3.16 4.53
N ASN A 652 3.15 3.69 5.50
CA ASN A 652 2.25 4.82 5.29
C ASN A 652 3.04 6.11 5.47
N GLN A 653 2.85 7.06 4.55
CA GLN A 653 3.72 8.24 4.47
C GLN A 653 3.65 9.09 5.74
N ASP A 654 2.46 9.25 6.33
CA ASP A 654 2.26 9.98 7.57
C ASP A 654 2.08 9.06 8.78
N GLN A 655 1.02 8.24 8.81
CA GLN A 655 0.70 7.45 10.01
C GLN A 655 0.25 6.03 9.72
N GLY A 656 0.60 5.09 10.59
CA GLY A 656 -0.02 3.77 10.58
C GLY A 656 -1.49 3.85 11.00
N ALA A 657 -1.79 4.62 12.05
CA ALA A 657 -3.16 4.97 12.40
C ALA A 657 -3.28 6.32 13.12
N TRP A 658 -4.39 7.02 12.84
CA TRP A 658 -4.88 8.16 13.61
C TRP A 658 -6.31 7.90 14.07
N VAL A 659 -6.55 8.09 15.36
CA VAL A 659 -7.89 7.97 15.93
C VAL A 659 -8.23 9.18 16.78
N ARG A 660 -9.51 9.55 16.77
CA ARG A 660 -10.01 10.61 17.62
C ARG A 660 -11.41 10.39 18.18
N GLY A 661 -11.52 10.60 19.49
CA GLY A 661 -12.80 10.59 20.19
C GLY A 661 -12.73 9.90 21.56
N GLY A 662 -13.76 9.12 21.88
CA GLY A 662 -13.93 8.39 23.14
C GLY A 662 -13.16 7.07 23.19
N ASP A 663 -13.82 6.00 23.64
CA ASP A 663 -13.20 4.68 23.86
C ASP A 663 -12.88 3.96 22.55
N ILE A 664 -11.62 4.04 22.11
CA ILE A 664 -11.06 3.35 20.93
C ILE A 664 -9.82 2.56 21.36
N TRP A 665 -9.88 1.24 21.25
CA TRP A 665 -8.90 0.33 21.84
C TRP A 665 -8.24 -0.56 20.78
N PHE A 666 -6.92 -0.58 20.77
CA PHE A 666 -6.09 -1.39 19.88
C PHE A 666 -5.56 -2.62 20.61
N ASN A 667 -5.60 -3.78 19.96
CA ASN A 667 -5.07 -5.02 20.51
C ASN A 667 -4.38 -5.87 19.43
N LYS A 668 -3.18 -6.38 19.73
CA LYS A 668 -2.39 -7.23 18.82
C LYS A 668 -2.12 -6.58 17.46
N CYS A 669 -1.85 -5.29 17.44
CA CYS A 669 -1.57 -4.54 16.22
C CYS A 669 -0.07 -4.41 15.96
N ALA A 670 0.31 -4.15 14.72
CA ALA A 670 1.67 -3.93 14.28
C ALA A 670 1.79 -2.62 13.48
N PHE A 671 2.76 -1.78 13.82
CA PHE A 671 3.04 -0.52 13.15
C PHE A 671 4.51 -0.48 12.72
N VAL A 672 4.78 -0.52 11.41
CA VAL A 672 6.14 -0.75 10.89
C VAL A 672 6.52 0.27 9.82
N ASP A 673 7.66 0.95 9.95
CA ASP A 673 8.13 1.91 8.95
C ASP A 673 7.11 3.02 8.61
N ASN A 674 6.23 3.41 9.54
CA ASN A 674 5.35 4.56 9.31
C ASN A 674 6.07 5.85 9.74
N GLY A 675 5.66 7.01 9.21
CA GLY A 675 6.10 8.29 9.76
C GLY A 675 5.81 8.38 11.26
N LYS A 676 4.57 8.09 11.64
CA LYS A 676 4.11 7.87 13.01
C LYS A 676 3.42 6.51 13.07
N GLY A 677 3.70 5.67 14.05
CA GLY A 677 3.04 4.37 14.17
C GLY A 677 1.56 4.54 14.50
N LEU A 678 1.27 5.10 15.68
CA LEU A 678 -0.09 5.35 16.15
C LEU A 678 -0.17 6.70 16.86
N THR A 679 -1.17 7.49 16.49
CA THR A 679 -1.54 8.72 17.19
C THR A 679 -2.96 8.60 17.73
N MET A 680 -3.07 8.77 19.04
CA MET A 680 -4.34 8.70 19.79
C MET A 680 -4.70 10.09 20.30
N ALA A 681 -5.65 10.72 19.62
CA ALA A 681 -6.21 12.01 20.02
C ALA A 681 -7.49 11.75 20.84
N SER A 682 -7.47 12.08 22.12
CA SER A 682 -8.72 12.24 22.87
C SER A 682 -9.54 13.40 22.30
N GLU A 683 -10.63 13.76 22.97
CA GLU A 683 -11.49 14.85 22.53
C GLU A 683 -10.85 16.25 22.55
N GLY A 684 -9.59 16.39 23.00
CA GLY A 684 -8.77 17.62 22.91
C GLY A 684 -9.35 18.85 23.61
N THR A 685 -10.56 18.74 24.14
CA THR A 685 -11.32 19.76 24.85
C THR A 685 -11.93 19.09 26.06
N PHE A 686 -11.60 19.64 27.22
CA PHE A 686 -12.07 19.17 28.53
C PHE A 686 -13.61 19.15 28.62
N PRO A 687 -14.23 18.07 29.11
CA PRO A 687 -14.42 16.82 28.40
C PRO A 687 -15.83 16.79 27.77
N ASN A 688 -15.93 16.52 26.47
CA ASN A 688 -17.23 16.27 25.83
C ASN A 688 -17.71 14.80 26.02
N ASP A 689 -16.88 13.91 26.60
CA ASP A 689 -17.20 12.55 27.06
C ASP A 689 -16.29 12.16 28.26
N VAL A 690 -16.73 12.55 29.46
CA VAL A 690 -15.94 12.41 30.70
C VAL A 690 -15.66 10.94 31.03
N GLY A 691 -14.39 10.63 31.27
CA GLY A 691 -13.94 9.30 31.67
C GLY A 691 -13.70 8.34 30.51
N SER A 692 -13.77 8.83 29.27
CA SER A 692 -13.27 8.08 28.11
C SER A 692 -11.75 7.94 28.13
N SER A 693 -11.25 6.87 27.50
CA SER A 693 -9.83 6.57 27.39
C SER A 693 -9.52 5.86 26.07
N GLN A 694 -8.39 6.22 25.47
CA GLN A 694 -7.86 5.50 24.32
C GLN A 694 -6.76 4.56 24.76
N GLN A 695 -6.72 3.37 24.18
CA GLN A 695 -5.87 2.30 24.69
C GLN A 695 -5.19 1.54 23.56
N ILE A 696 -3.98 1.07 23.83
CA ILE A 696 -3.29 0.10 22.99
C ILE A 696 -2.63 -0.96 23.85
N ARG A 697 -2.81 -2.23 23.47
CA ARG A 697 -2.27 -3.37 24.19
C ARG A 697 -1.64 -4.42 23.28
N ASN A 698 -0.68 -5.16 23.82
CA ASN A 698 -0.09 -6.34 23.17
C ASN A 698 0.39 -6.10 21.73
N SER A 699 0.87 -4.89 21.43
CA SER A 699 1.15 -4.43 20.07
C SER A 699 2.64 -4.21 19.85
N ILE A 700 3.06 -4.23 18.58
CA ILE A 700 4.46 -4.05 18.18
C ILE A 700 4.64 -2.80 17.31
N PHE A 701 5.73 -2.08 17.55
CA PHE A 701 6.16 -0.91 16.80
C PHE A 701 7.58 -1.11 16.30
N ILE A 702 7.81 -0.90 15.01
CA ILE A 702 9.13 -1.08 14.38
C ILE A 702 9.46 0.19 13.60
N GLY A 703 10.56 0.85 13.97
CA GLY A 703 11.00 2.07 13.31
C GLY A 703 11.63 1.84 11.94
N GLU A 704 12.49 0.84 11.84
CA GLU A 704 13.24 0.50 10.61
C GLU A 704 13.28 -1.02 10.41
N SER A 705 12.39 -1.57 9.57
CA SER A 705 12.33 -2.99 9.21
C SER A 705 13.44 -3.39 8.22
N GLU A 706 13.50 -4.66 7.82
CA GLU A 706 14.40 -5.11 6.74
C GLU A 706 13.92 -4.70 5.33
N ASN A 707 12.68 -4.19 5.18
CA ASN A 707 12.19 -3.66 3.91
C ASN A 707 12.77 -2.25 3.65
N VAL A 708 13.86 -2.21 2.89
CA VAL A 708 14.56 -0.96 2.52
C VAL A 708 13.91 -0.22 1.36
N GLY A 709 12.95 -0.82 0.64
CA GLY A 709 12.31 -0.20 -0.52
C GLY A 709 13.20 -0.16 -1.77
N THR A 710 12.74 0.57 -2.79
CA THR A 710 13.45 0.70 -4.07
C THR A 710 13.84 2.15 -4.34
N ALA A 711 15.10 2.40 -4.69
CA ALA A 711 15.60 3.75 -4.92
C ALA A 711 14.87 4.45 -6.08
N SER A 712 14.73 3.76 -7.21
CA SER A 712 13.89 4.22 -8.31
C SER A 712 12.41 4.19 -7.89
N GLY A 713 11.71 5.30 -8.05
CA GLY A 713 10.29 5.43 -7.68
C GLY A 713 10.03 5.86 -6.22
N SER A 714 11.07 5.94 -5.38
CA SER A 714 10.97 6.56 -4.06
C SER A 714 11.00 8.09 -4.16
N SER A 715 10.07 8.76 -3.47
CA SER A 715 10.09 10.23 -3.34
C SER A 715 11.19 10.72 -2.40
N VAL A 716 11.58 9.89 -1.43
CA VAL A 716 12.60 10.18 -0.43
C VAL A 716 13.48 8.95 -0.23
N TRP A 717 14.77 9.11 -0.50
CA TRP A 717 15.79 8.06 -0.35
C TRP A 717 16.92 8.58 0.55
N GLY A 718 17.26 7.85 1.61
CA GLY A 718 18.25 8.31 2.58
C GLY A 718 18.84 7.19 3.42
N MET A 719 19.83 7.53 4.25
CA MET A 719 20.50 6.55 5.11
C MET A 719 19.63 6.13 6.30
N GLY A 720 19.47 4.82 6.48
CA GLY A 720 18.96 4.19 7.69
C GLY A 720 19.81 4.55 8.91
N GLY A 721 19.19 4.52 10.07
CA GLY A 721 19.75 5.01 11.33
C GLY A 721 20.06 3.86 12.27
N VAL A 722 19.32 2.76 12.15
CA VAL A 722 19.61 1.53 12.90
C VAL A 722 20.75 0.78 12.24
N LYS A 723 20.72 0.69 10.91
CA LYS A 723 21.81 0.18 10.07
C LYS A 723 22.11 1.24 9.01
N PRO A 724 23.39 1.51 8.69
CA PRO A 724 23.78 2.46 7.66
C PRO A 724 23.55 1.87 6.26
N VAL A 725 22.28 1.65 5.92
CA VAL A 725 21.80 1.14 4.63
C VAL A 725 20.87 2.18 4.04
N ALA A 726 21.08 2.54 2.78
CA ALA A 726 20.18 3.46 2.09
C ALA A 726 18.80 2.82 1.90
N ARG A 727 17.74 3.57 2.17
CA ARG A 727 16.36 3.09 2.16
C ARG A 727 15.37 4.20 1.85
N SER A 728 14.15 3.81 1.52
CA SER A 728 13.01 4.73 1.45
C SER A 728 12.62 5.20 2.86
N LEU A 729 12.24 6.48 2.97
CA LEU A 729 11.88 7.13 4.24
C LEU A 729 10.56 7.92 4.09
N PRO A 730 9.79 8.11 5.16
CA PRO A 730 8.55 8.89 5.11
C PRO A 730 8.87 10.39 5.08
N HIS A 731 8.06 11.18 4.36
CA HIS A 731 8.10 12.67 4.24
C HIS A 731 9.41 13.31 3.78
N SER A 732 10.51 13.11 4.51
CA SER A 732 11.85 13.61 4.20
C SER A 732 12.92 12.81 4.94
N THR A 733 14.18 12.97 4.55
CA THR A 733 15.33 12.34 5.22
C THR A 733 15.55 12.82 6.66
N THR A 734 14.85 13.88 7.11
CA THR A 734 14.96 14.46 8.46
C THR A 734 13.68 14.31 9.27
N PHE A 735 12.64 13.66 8.72
CA PHE A 735 11.37 13.54 9.41
C PHE A 735 11.56 12.74 10.71
N PRO A 736 11.15 13.27 11.87
CA PRO A 736 11.34 12.58 13.13
C PRO A 736 10.32 11.45 13.23
N MET A 737 10.70 10.20 12.96
CA MET A 737 9.77 9.07 13.03
C MET A 737 9.41 8.75 14.49
N ARG A 738 8.16 8.36 14.74
CA ARG A 738 7.68 8.04 16.10
C ARG A 738 6.90 6.73 16.09
N GLY A 739 7.17 5.83 17.03
CA GLY A 739 6.37 4.61 17.20
C GLY A 739 4.99 4.95 17.73
N LEU A 740 4.89 5.17 19.03
CA LEU A 740 3.68 5.68 19.69
C LEU A 740 3.80 7.20 19.82
N GLU A 741 2.90 7.96 19.19
CA GLU A 741 2.79 9.40 19.36
C GLU A 741 1.74 9.71 20.44
N ILE A 742 2.23 10.18 21.59
CA ILE A 742 1.37 10.61 22.69
C ILE A 742 0.86 12.02 22.39
N TYR A 743 -0.44 12.18 22.54
CA TYR A 743 -1.14 13.44 22.35
C TYR A 743 -2.08 13.73 23.54
N ASP A 744 -3.06 14.62 23.37
CA ASP A 744 -3.85 15.30 24.42
C ASP A 744 -4.36 14.37 25.56
N GLY A 745 -4.79 13.14 25.27
CA GLY A 745 -5.02 12.07 26.25
C GLY A 745 -6.29 12.21 27.13
N PRO A 746 -6.65 11.17 27.90
CA PRO A 746 -5.78 10.10 28.39
C PRO A 746 -5.56 8.94 27.42
N VAL A 747 -4.30 8.56 27.26
CA VAL A 747 -3.82 7.41 26.48
C VAL A 747 -3.24 6.35 27.40
N LEU A 748 -3.63 5.09 27.24
CA LEU A 748 -3.09 3.95 27.99
C LEU A 748 -2.37 2.97 27.06
N ALA A 749 -1.07 2.74 27.28
CA ALA A 749 -0.30 1.75 26.53
C ALA A 749 0.16 0.62 27.46
N GLU A 750 -0.19 -0.63 27.14
CA GLU A 750 0.11 -1.80 27.97
C GLU A 750 0.78 -2.91 27.15
N SER A 751 1.90 -3.43 27.64
CA SER A 751 2.58 -4.59 27.03
C SER A 751 2.95 -4.40 25.55
N CYS A 752 3.35 -3.18 25.18
CA CYS A 752 3.80 -2.86 23.82
C CYS A 752 5.30 -3.13 23.65
N THR A 753 5.69 -3.64 22.49
CA THR A 753 7.10 -3.89 22.13
C THR A 753 7.55 -2.90 21.06
N PHE A 754 8.66 -2.21 21.30
CA PHE A 754 9.26 -1.26 20.37
C PHE A 754 10.60 -1.80 19.88
N LYS A 755 10.80 -1.83 18.57
CA LYS A 755 12.02 -2.33 17.93
C LYS A 755 12.61 -1.31 16.96
N LYS A 756 13.94 -1.28 16.85
CA LYS A 756 14.67 -0.63 15.74
C LYS A 756 14.32 0.87 15.57
N PHE A 757 14.38 1.67 16.64
CA PHE A 757 14.32 3.13 16.59
C PHE A 757 15.70 3.73 16.87
N ALA A 758 16.23 4.51 15.92
CA ALA A 758 17.57 5.07 15.93
C ALA A 758 17.65 6.56 16.29
N ALA A 759 18.75 6.93 16.95
CA ALA A 759 19.24 8.30 17.04
C ALA A 759 20.28 8.50 15.92
N ALA A 760 19.93 9.26 14.88
CA ALA A 760 20.84 9.54 13.77
C ALA A 760 21.11 11.06 13.63
N PRO A 761 21.73 11.69 14.65
CA PRO A 761 22.00 13.13 14.66
C PRO A 761 22.88 13.59 13.49
N GLU A 762 23.76 12.72 12.98
CA GLU A 762 24.59 12.97 11.78
C GLU A 762 23.76 13.20 10.52
N TYR A 763 22.53 12.68 10.47
CA TYR A 763 21.56 12.89 9.39
C TYR A 763 20.45 13.87 9.80
N ASN A 764 20.55 14.47 10.99
CA ASN A 764 19.50 15.29 11.59
C ASN A 764 18.14 14.58 11.63
N ARG A 765 18.16 13.26 11.81
CA ARG A 765 16.97 12.41 11.86
C ARG A 765 16.83 11.77 13.24
N TRP A 766 15.69 12.04 13.85
CA TRP A 766 15.39 11.61 15.21
C TRP A 766 14.21 10.63 15.18
N SER A 767 14.49 9.34 15.20
CA SER A 767 13.42 8.33 15.35
C SER A 767 13.32 7.89 16.81
N SER A 768 12.10 7.75 17.32
CA SER A 768 11.87 7.42 18.73
C SER A 768 10.74 6.43 18.90
N ALA A 769 10.89 5.52 19.87
CA ALA A 769 9.86 4.54 20.18
C ALA A 769 8.58 5.22 20.70
N ILE A 770 8.73 6.17 21.63
CA ILE A 770 7.65 7.02 22.15
C ILE A 770 8.02 8.49 21.86
N GLY A 771 7.09 9.21 21.26
CA GLY A 771 7.22 10.64 20.99
C GLY A 771 5.91 11.39 21.23
N TYR A 772 5.87 12.64 20.82
CA TYR A 772 4.74 13.54 21.06
C TYR A 772 4.32 14.24 19.79
N LEU A 773 3.05 14.64 19.71
CA LEU A 773 2.53 15.44 18.58
C LEU A 773 3.39 16.70 18.40
N LEU A 774 3.80 16.94 17.15
CA LEU A 774 4.61 18.10 16.78
C LEU A 774 3.77 19.37 16.69
N GLY A 775 4.26 20.47 17.27
CA GLY A 775 3.58 21.75 17.20
C GLY A 775 2.19 21.66 17.83
N ASN A 776 2.11 21.07 19.02
CA ASN A 776 0.88 20.72 19.68
C ASN A 776 0.24 21.96 20.36
N ASN A 777 -0.96 22.32 19.95
CA ASN A 777 -1.73 23.42 20.53
C ASN A 777 -2.47 23.05 21.84
N TRP A 778 -2.62 21.76 22.13
CA TRP A 778 -3.53 21.26 23.16
C TRP A 778 -2.77 20.67 24.33
N GLN A 779 -3.23 20.93 25.57
CA GLN A 779 -2.53 20.42 26.75
C GLN A 779 -2.57 18.90 26.82
N MET A 780 -1.57 18.33 27.46
CA MET A 780 -1.41 16.88 27.62
C MET A 780 -1.97 16.41 28.96
N SER A 781 -2.56 15.22 28.97
CA SER A 781 -3.03 14.56 30.18
C SER A 781 -1.87 13.95 30.97
N PRO A 782 -1.76 14.19 32.29
CA PRO A 782 -0.83 13.44 33.15
C PRO A 782 -1.23 11.96 33.30
N ASN A 783 -2.44 11.58 32.87
CA ASN A 783 -2.92 10.20 32.88
C ASN A 783 -2.58 9.43 31.58
N ASN A 784 -1.61 9.94 30.81
CA ASN A 784 -1.02 9.22 29.70
C ASN A 784 -0.10 8.12 30.26
N ASN A 785 -0.65 6.94 30.51
CA ASN A 785 0.02 5.86 31.24
C ASN A 785 0.65 4.84 30.28
N VAL A 786 1.86 4.42 30.61
CA VAL A 786 2.56 3.32 29.92
C VAL A 786 3.00 2.27 30.95
N THR A 787 2.79 1.00 30.63
CA THR A 787 3.22 -0.15 31.45
C THR A 787 3.62 -1.32 30.55
N GLY A 788 4.57 -2.13 31.00
CA GLY A 788 5.01 -3.34 30.33
C GLY A 788 5.72 -3.09 28.99
N ALA A 789 6.25 -1.87 28.77
CA ALA A 789 6.94 -1.54 27.54
C ALA A 789 8.24 -2.36 27.40
N LYS A 790 8.48 -2.91 26.20
CA LYS A 790 9.71 -3.64 25.85
C LYS A 790 10.45 -2.91 24.74
N PHE A 791 11.78 -2.89 24.81
CA PHE A 791 12.63 -2.18 23.85
C PHE A 791 13.74 -3.11 23.32
N GLU A 792 13.78 -3.34 22.01
CA GLU A 792 14.75 -4.21 21.34
C GLU A 792 15.49 -3.44 20.22
N ASN A 793 16.80 -3.29 20.31
CA ASN A 793 17.59 -2.48 19.36
C ASN A 793 17.05 -1.03 19.21
N VAL A 794 16.65 -0.42 20.33
CA VAL A 794 16.16 0.96 20.39
C VAL A 794 17.24 1.86 21.00
N GLN A 795 17.70 2.83 20.23
CA GLN A 795 18.64 3.87 20.65
C GLN A 795 17.90 5.04 21.31
N THR A 796 16.68 5.36 20.85
CA THR A 796 15.87 6.46 21.38
C THR A 796 14.53 5.94 21.92
N ARG A 797 14.43 5.75 23.24
CA ARG A 797 13.18 5.28 23.87
C ARG A 797 12.10 6.36 23.87
N VAL A 798 12.46 7.55 24.35
CA VAL A 798 11.57 8.72 24.40
C VAL A 798 12.27 9.91 23.75
N PHE A 799 11.55 10.73 23.01
CA PHE A 799 12.07 11.99 22.51
C PHE A 799 11.01 13.08 22.45
N HIS A 800 11.25 14.18 23.17
CA HIS A 800 10.34 15.33 23.20
C HIS A 800 10.57 16.31 22.04
N GLY A 801 11.78 16.34 21.48
CA GLY A 801 12.18 17.36 20.52
C GLY A 801 12.60 18.67 21.16
N GLY A 802 12.57 19.75 20.39
CA GLY A 802 13.00 21.05 20.88
C GLY A 802 13.13 22.13 19.80
N LYS A 803 13.30 23.36 20.27
CA LYS A 803 13.53 24.53 19.43
C LYS A 803 14.75 24.32 18.52
N ASN A 804 14.63 24.75 17.26
CA ASN A 804 15.63 24.65 16.20
C ASN A 804 15.91 23.23 15.67
N LEU A 805 15.17 22.21 16.10
CA LEU A 805 15.20 20.91 15.43
C LEU A 805 14.24 20.92 14.23
N PRO A 806 14.59 20.28 13.10
CA PRO A 806 13.68 20.15 11.96
C PRO A 806 12.32 19.57 12.38
N TRP A 807 11.23 20.06 11.79
CA TRP A 807 9.85 19.63 12.05
C TRP A 807 9.24 20.03 13.41
N PHE A 808 10.02 20.52 14.38
CA PHE A 808 9.51 20.92 15.70
C PHE A 808 9.03 22.39 15.78
N GLY A 809 9.20 23.16 14.70
CA GLY A 809 8.71 24.53 14.60
C GLY A 809 9.30 25.46 15.67
N THR A 810 8.47 26.34 16.23
CA THR A 810 8.88 27.21 17.36
C THR A 810 9.05 26.43 18.65
N TYR A 811 8.32 25.32 18.80
CA TYR A 811 8.26 24.49 20.01
C TYR A 811 7.81 25.30 21.25
N GLU A 812 6.86 26.21 21.04
CA GLU A 812 6.38 27.17 22.04
C GLU A 812 4.87 27.08 22.30
N LYS A 813 4.16 26.14 21.65
CA LYS A 813 2.72 25.98 21.83
C LYS A 813 2.40 25.32 23.18
N ASP A 814 1.16 25.46 23.63
CA ASP A 814 0.75 25.03 24.97
C ASP A 814 0.92 23.51 25.19
N GLY A 815 0.66 22.72 24.15
CA GLY A 815 0.89 21.28 24.17
C GLY A 815 2.37 20.91 24.18
N ASP A 816 3.21 21.62 23.43
CA ASP A 816 4.67 21.43 23.44
C ASP A 816 5.26 21.66 24.85
N LYS A 817 4.72 22.64 25.59
CA LYS A 817 5.16 23.00 26.94
C LYS A 817 4.60 22.12 28.05
N SER A 818 3.58 21.32 27.75
CA SER A 818 2.91 20.46 28.74
C SER A 818 3.16 18.97 28.53
N GLN A 819 4.06 18.59 27.62
CA GLN A 819 4.42 17.19 27.35
C GLN A 819 4.81 16.44 28.63
N ILE A 820 4.05 15.39 28.91
CA ILE A 820 4.19 14.53 30.07
C ILE A 820 3.69 13.11 29.74
N THR A 821 4.32 12.10 30.32
CA THR A 821 3.90 10.70 30.24
C THR A 821 4.21 10.00 31.55
N HIS A 822 3.31 9.16 32.01
CA HIS A 822 3.42 8.41 33.25
C HIS A 822 3.90 6.99 32.96
N ASP A 823 5.07 6.65 33.46
CA ASP A 823 5.64 5.30 33.46
C ASP A 823 5.25 4.58 34.76
N VAL A 824 4.20 3.76 34.66
CA VAL A 824 3.52 3.19 35.82
C VAL A 824 4.40 2.17 36.55
N ASP A 825 5.15 1.36 35.81
CA ASP A 825 5.92 0.23 36.35
C ASP A 825 7.44 0.37 36.18
N GLY A 826 7.90 1.48 35.60
CA GLY A 826 9.32 1.73 35.37
C GLY A 826 9.83 1.11 34.07
N SER A 827 8.96 0.57 33.21
CA SER A 827 9.36 -0.06 31.95
C SER A 827 10.03 0.90 30.96
N ILE A 828 9.75 2.21 31.04
CA ILE A 828 10.41 3.24 30.23
C ILE A 828 11.69 3.72 30.91
N THR A 829 11.57 4.17 32.15
CA THR A 829 12.52 5.00 32.91
C THR A 829 13.48 4.20 33.79
N GLY A 830 13.10 2.97 34.16
CA GLY A 830 13.73 2.17 35.21
C GLY A 830 13.21 2.45 36.63
N TYR A 831 12.28 3.40 36.81
CA TYR A 831 11.71 3.79 38.10
C TYR A 831 10.18 3.67 38.06
N PRO A 832 9.57 2.82 38.91
CA PRO A 832 8.12 2.71 38.96
C PRO A 832 7.47 4.00 39.48
N ASP A 833 6.21 4.24 39.08
CA ASP A 833 5.42 5.41 39.47
C ASP A 833 6.17 6.73 39.20
N SER A 834 6.71 6.87 37.99
CA SER A 834 7.49 8.04 37.58
C SER A 834 6.99 8.67 36.29
N TYR A 835 7.30 9.95 36.09
CA TYR A 835 6.84 10.75 34.97
C TYR A 835 8.00 11.20 34.12
N VAL A 836 7.88 11.02 32.81
CA VAL A 836 8.75 11.64 31.81
C VAL A 836 8.15 13.00 31.44
N VAL A 837 8.89 14.07 31.75
CA VAL A 837 8.46 15.46 31.62
C VAL A 837 9.38 16.17 30.64
N GLY A 838 8.83 16.86 29.64
CA GLY A 838 9.65 17.59 28.65
C GLY A 838 10.52 18.69 29.28
N GLN A 839 11.72 18.93 28.75
CA GLN A 839 12.68 19.91 29.30
C GLN A 839 12.10 21.32 29.50
N ASN A 840 11.12 21.72 28.67
CA ASN A 840 10.50 23.04 28.68
C ASN A 840 9.23 23.11 29.55
N ASN A 841 8.84 22.01 30.21
CA ASN A 841 7.68 21.99 31.09
C ASN A 841 8.08 22.45 32.51
N TYR A 842 8.22 23.77 32.67
CA TYR A 842 8.64 24.39 33.94
C TYR A 842 7.61 24.24 35.07
N LEU A 843 6.36 23.90 34.76
CA LEU A 843 5.29 23.71 35.75
C LEU A 843 5.31 22.32 36.38
N ALA A 844 5.88 21.32 35.69
CA ALA A 844 5.98 19.95 36.17
C ALA A 844 7.38 19.58 36.68
N ARG A 845 8.39 20.47 36.54
CA ARG A 845 9.76 20.21 36.99
C ARG A 845 9.99 20.67 38.43
N ASN A 846 10.58 19.81 39.26
CA ASN A 846 11.06 20.13 40.60
C ASN A 846 12.54 19.72 40.80
N PRO A 847 13.21 20.13 41.89
CA PRO A 847 14.61 19.78 42.16
C PRO A 847 14.90 18.28 42.33
N GLY A 848 13.88 17.46 42.58
CA GLY A 848 14.01 16.00 42.71
C GLY A 848 14.04 15.26 41.36
N CYS A 849 13.72 15.95 40.26
CA CYS A 849 13.72 15.35 38.94
C CYS A 849 15.15 15.07 38.43
N VAL A 850 15.33 13.91 37.78
CA VAL A 850 16.61 13.50 37.17
C VAL A 850 16.59 13.86 35.68
N GLU A 851 17.59 14.59 35.21
CA GLU A 851 17.71 14.94 33.79
C GLU A 851 18.06 13.72 32.93
N LYS A 852 17.39 13.60 31.78
CA LYS A 852 17.65 12.65 30.69
C LYS A 852 17.91 13.44 29.40
N SER A 853 19.13 13.92 29.24
CA SER A 853 19.53 14.80 28.15
C SER A 853 19.28 14.19 26.76
N GLU A 854 19.46 12.89 26.63
CA GLU A 854 19.25 12.10 25.42
C GLU A 854 17.76 12.04 25.00
N TRP A 855 16.84 12.24 25.94
CA TRP A 855 15.38 12.32 25.68
C TRP A 855 14.88 13.76 25.60
N ARG A 856 15.75 14.73 25.93
CA ARG A 856 15.40 16.14 26.17
C ARG A 856 14.29 16.26 27.22
N ALA A 857 14.42 15.48 28.29
CA ALA A 857 13.39 15.30 29.30
C ALA A 857 13.98 15.23 30.71
N PHE A 858 13.08 15.22 31.69
CA PHE A 858 13.32 14.92 33.09
C PHE A 858 12.48 13.72 33.50
N VAL A 859 13.00 12.91 34.43
CA VAL A 859 12.25 11.85 35.11
C VAL A 859 11.96 12.30 36.53
N CYS A 860 10.68 12.36 36.90
CA CYS A 860 10.21 12.88 38.18
C CYS A 860 9.33 11.85 38.89
N SER A 861 9.36 11.78 40.22
CA SER A 861 8.58 10.82 41.03
C SER A 861 7.37 11.44 41.75
N GLU A 862 7.09 12.71 41.51
CA GLU A 862 5.96 13.41 42.16
C GLU A 862 4.63 13.12 41.46
N LYS A 863 3.52 13.47 42.12
CA LYS A 863 2.18 13.32 41.55
C LYS A 863 1.78 14.55 40.76
N TYR A 864 1.23 14.34 39.59
CA TYR A 864 0.76 15.42 38.72
C TYR A 864 -0.74 15.37 38.53
N GLY A 865 -1.35 16.55 38.47
CA GLY A 865 -2.76 16.74 38.20
C GLY A 865 -2.97 17.76 37.10
N GLN A 866 -4.13 17.71 36.46
CA GLN A 866 -4.52 18.70 35.46
C GLN A 866 -5.55 19.65 36.10
N VAL A 867 -5.21 20.94 36.17
CA VAL A 867 -6.09 21.99 36.69
C VAL A 867 -6.73 22.75 35.55
N HIS A 868 -8.02 23.00 35.69
CA HIS A 868 -8.84 23.68 34.69
C HIS A 868 -9.46 24.92 35.30
N ARG A 869 -9.34 26.04 34.59
CA ARG A 869 -9.96 27.32 34.94
C ARG A 869 -10.74 27.85 33.75
N SER A 870 -12.07 27.82 33.85
CA SER A 870 -12.96 28.46 32.88
C SER A 870 -13.22 29.92 33.28
N ALA A 871 -12.95 30.87 32.39
CA ALA A 871 -13.34 32.27 32.54
C ALA A 871 -13.95 32.78 31.23
N CYS A 872 -15.19 33.31 31.29
CA CYS A 872 -15.89 34.01 30.19
C CYS A 872 -15.56 33.50 28.77
N ASN A 873 -16.02 32.29 28.41
CA ASN A 873 -15.84 31.64 27.10
C ASN A 873 -14.40 31.22 26.73
N THR A 874 -13.44 31.27 27.65
CA THR A 874 -12.09 30.72 27.45
C THR A 874 -11.76 29.72 28.57
N VAL A 875 -11.32 28.52 28.17
CA VAL A 875 -10.86 27.47 29.10
C VAL A 875 -9.33 27.49 29.11
N TYR A 876 -8.75 27.70 30.29
CA TYR A 876 -7.32 27.56 30.54
C TYR A 876 -7.08 26.25 31.28
N SER A 877 -6.14 25.44 30.81
CA SER A 877 -5.72 24.22 31.51
C SER A 877 -4.21 24.22 31.71
N SER A 878 -3.75 23.63 32.81
CA SER A 878 -2.33 23.45 33.08
C SER A 878 -2.10 22.16 33.85
N VAL A 879 -1.01 21.47 33.54
CA VAL A 879 -0.53 20.34 34.35
C VAL A 879 0.32 20.92 35.47
N ILE A 880 0.01 20.54 36.72
CA ILE A 880 0.70 21.02 37.91
C ILE A 880 1.11 19.84 38.79
N GLU A 881 2.19 20.03 39.53
CA GLU A 881 2.59 19.14 40.63
C GLU A 881 1.62 19.28 41.81
N LEU A 882 1.10 18.17 42.31
CA LEU A 882 0.19 18.10 43.45
C LEU A 882 0.99 17.87 44.73
N ASN A 883 1.60 18.93 45.26
CA ASN A 883 2.28 18.86 46.55
C ASN A 883 1.28 18.76 47.72
N SER A 884 1.56 17.86 48.66
CA SER A 884 0.78 17.68 49.92
C SER A 884 0.80 18.89 50.87
N GLU A 885 1.45 19.99 50.49
CA GLU A 885 1.47 21.28 51.21
C GLU A 885 0.85 22.45 50.43
N THR A 886 -0.14 22.20 49.58
CA THR A 886 -0.98 23.29 49.04
C THR A 886 -2.12 23.64 50.00
N GLN A 887 -1.78 24.20 51.17
CA GLN A 887 -2.72 25.06 51.88
C GLN A 887 -2.76 26.43 51.19
N ASN A 888 -3.94 26.76 50.67
CA ASN A 888 -4.39 28.05 50.14
C ASN A 888 -3.83 28.52 48.79
N VAL A 889 -4.61 28.28 47.73
CA VAL A 889 -4.90 29.27 46.66
C VAL A 889 -6.39 29.24 46.35
#